data_AF-A0A7U9MNX5-F1
#
_entry.id   AF-A0A7U9MNX5-F1
#
_cell.length_a   1.000
_cell.length_b   1.000
_cell.length_c   1.000
_cell.angle_alpha   90.00
_cell.angle_beta   90.00
_cell.angle_gamma   90.00
#
_symmetry.space_group_name_H-M   'P 1'
#
loop_
_entity.id
_entity.type
_entity.pdbx_description
1 polymer ?
#
loop_
_entity_poly.entity_id
_entity_poly.type
_entity_poly.pdbx_seq_one_letter_code
_entity_poly.pdbx_strand_id
1 'polypeptide(L)'
;MKCIVLAGGKGDRLWPLSRKSYPKQFIKLQKNHSMFQETIGRNLPFCDEYVVVTNKEYRYIVENQLSVFQGLTHSSILEETGRKTTAAIVLACMQFPLSEIVLVVPTDQLVEGEEYKDAILRAKELSKEGCLVTLGMDIEEPEERFGYLHCQGEDVLKFTEKPDRQRATAYLASGEYLVNSGVFMFQVGIMMQELKKYSPELEQACRNAYRKKKHSKNSILYTEDVLMKIPAVAIEKSVFENTARAKVVHCGFRWKDIGSLEDLKATELQAADSGRQILYQCEETEVINQCSRSTVVANGLQGIMVVNTPDAVYVGQKGKSEALKSIIQENPQMSTFVESNRLVYRAWGNYELLVDDPSYRIKKVWMHPGKTIYAHSHRYRSEHWSVVTGTARIELDGIGGTYEMGDVINVGQGMVHQVSNIGMAPLVIIEVSVGENVTEDDIISAESRDLNETDLGYCLEPYVKLQPAFKDYLWGGRRLKEIYGKRCDYDTIAESWELSAHAEGQSTVASGWHKGMLFGEYLEKIGRESLGWKCQSLVNFPILIKFIDAKEPLSVQVHPDDEYALEMENEYGKNEMWYVLDAEPGAFIYCGFKKHVSKEEVEGRIRENTVTEILNKVPVAPGDVYFISAGTVHAIGSGILICEIQQSSACTYRMYDYGRKDRFGNYRELHVQKALDVMDCRPYVPQKFEAGVEKWEHYESRLLCCCKYFISTHYHIIGEMELAATEESFISIVCIKGNGRLGLKDGEAEEMNFQAGESMFLPKSEKIYRIAGECEVIVTRV
;
A
#
# COMPACT_ATOMS: atom_id res chain seq x y z
N MET A 1 -6.74 12.11 1.86
CA MET A 1 -5.69 12.37 0.86
C MET A 1 -4.58 11.35 1.07
N LYS A 2 -3.81 11.03 0.04
CA LYS A 2 -2.75 10.00 0.14
C LYS A 2 -1.41 10.60 0.54
N CYS A 3 -0.58 9.82 1.22
CA CYS A 3 0.77 10.22 1.61
C CYS A 3 1.82 9.44 0.81
N ILE A 4 2.75 10.12 0.14
CA ILE A 4 3.94 9.50 -0.46
C ILE A 4 5.12 9.78 0.46
N VAL A 5 5.66 8.73 1.05
CA VAL A 5 6.75 8.82 2.02
C VAL A 5 8.06 8.46 1.35
N LEU A 6 8.96 9.43 1.23
CA LEU A 6 10.28 9.22 0.61
C LEU A 6 11.28 8.76 1.66
N ALA A 7 11.52 7.45 1.70
CA ALA A 7 12.42 6.79 2.64
C ALA A 7 13.76 6.39 1.98
N GLY A 8 14.37 7.33 1.26
CA GLY A 8 15.63 7.13 0.55
C GLY A 8 16.86 7.69 1.28
N GLY A 9 18.05 7.18 0.94
CA GLY A 9 19.34 7.67 1.43
C GLY A 9 20.03 6.71 2.39
N LYS A 10 21.36 6.57 2.26
CA LYS A 10 22.17 5.65 3.08
C LYS A 10 22.56 6.26 4.43
N GLY A 11 22.69 7.58 4.50
CA GLY A 11 23.00 8.30 5.73
C GLY A 11 24.46 8.31 6.15
N ASP A 12 25.43 8.03 5.27
CA ASP A 12 26.86 7.88 5.58
C ASP A 12 27.46 8.95 6.51
N ARG A 13 26.94 10.18 6.49
CA ARG A 13 27.34 11.32 7.34
C ARG A 13 26.94 11.22 8.81
N LEU A 14 26.08 10.26 9.14
CA LEU A 14 25.59 9.95 10.48
C LEU A 14 26.25 8.69 11.05
N TRP A 15 27.26 8.12 10.38
CA TRP A 15 28.06 7.06 10.97
C TRP A 15 28.73 7.59 12.25
N PRO A 16 28.75 6.85 13.37
CA PRO A 16 28.45 5.43 13.53
C PRO A 16 27.00 5.12 13.94
N LEU A 17 26.06 6.05 13.85
CA LEU A 17 24.63 5.77 14.13
C LEU A 17 23.94 5.09 12.94
N SER A 18 24.33 5.42 11.71
CA SER A 18 23.81 4.81 10.48
C SER A 18 24.69 3.67 9.95
N ARG A 19 24.08 2.73 9.23
CA ARG A 19 24.76 1.69 8.42
C ARG A 19 24.12 1.63 7.03
N LYS A 20 24.80 1.05 6.03
CA LYS A 20 24.16 0.80 4.73
C LYS A 20 22.88 -0.02 4.88
N SER A 21 22.90 -1.03 5.76
CA SER A 21 21.75 -1.88 6.09
C SER A 21 20.77 -1.27 7.10
N TYR A 22 21.07 -0.09 7.67
CA TYR A 22 20.22 0.59 8.64
C TYR A 22 20.38 2.12 8.49
N PRO A 23 19.74 2.68 7.46
CA PRO A 23 19.94 4.08 7.08
C PRO A 23 19.27 5.07 8.05
N LYS A 24 19.61 6.35 7.87
CA LYS A 24 19.33 7.43 8.82
C LYS A 24 17.89 7.58 9.27
N GLN A 25 16.94 7.40 8.37
CA GLN A 25 15.51 7.58 8.61
C GLN A 25 14.95 6.59 9.64
N PHE A 26 15.61 5.46 9.84
CA PHE A 26 15.19 4.42 10.77
C PHE A 26 15.86 4.53 12.14
N ILE A 27 16.83 5.43 12.31
CA ILE A 27 17.50 5.66 13.59
C ILE A 27 16.50 6.28 14.57
N LYS A 28 16.49 5.78 15.80
CA LYS A 28 15.60 6.27 16.87
C LYS A 28 16.18 7.57 17.45
N LEU A 29 15.55 8.71 17.15
CA LEU A 29 16.06 10.04 17.53
C LEU A 29 15.16 10.77 18.55
N GLN A 30 13.87 10.43 18.65
CA GLN A 30 12.91 11.06 19.59
C GLN A 30 12.15 9.99 20.36
N LYS A 31 12.12 10.04 21.70
CA LYS A 31 11.26 9.17 22.56
C LYS A 31 11.18 7.68 22.18
N ASN A 32 12.28 7.09 21.68
CA ASN A 32 12.39 5.71 21.15
C ASN A 32 11.72 5.43 19.78
N HIS A 33 11.27 6.45 19.06
CA HIS A 33 10.78 6.38 17.70
C HIS A 33 11.81 6.85 16.68
N SER A 34 11.71 6.31 15.46
CA SER A 34 12.51 6.77 14.34
C SER A 34 11.92 8.01 13.66
N MET A 35 12.74 8.75 12.91
CA MET A 35 12.27 9.85 12.08
C MET A 35 11.21 9.43 11.06
N PHE A 36 11.35 8.22 10.54
CA PHE A 36 10.33 7.56 9.71
C PHE A 36 8.99 7.43 10.47
N GLN A 37 9.01 6.87 11.68
CA GLN A 37 7.78 6.70 12.49
C GLN A 37 7.16 8.04 12.90
N GLU A 38 7.97 9.03 13.28
CA GLU A 38 7.49 10.39 13.58
C GLU A 38 6.82 11.03 12.35
N THR A 39 7.38 10.81 11.16
CA THR A 39 6.81 11.30 9.90
C THR A 39 5.45 10.65 9.61
N ILE A 40 5.31 9.34 9.84
CA ILE A 40 4.02 8.64 9.72
C ILE A 40 3.03 9.21 10.74
N GLY A 41 3.39 9.21 12.03
CA GLY A 41 2.54 9.64 13.13
C GLY A 41 2.00 11.06 12.96
N ARG A 42 2.87 12.01 12.59
CA ARG A 42 2.51 13.42 12.36
C ARG A 42 1.48 13.61 11.24
N ASN A 43 1.42 12.70 10.27
CA ASN A 43 0.54 12.81 9.11
C ASN A 43 -0.76 11.98 9.22
N LEU A 44 -0.91 11.14 10.25
CA LEU A 44 -2.11 10.30 10.46
C LEU A 44 -3.43 11.09 10.43
N PRO A 45 -3.53 12.31 11.00
CA PRO A 45 -4.79 13.07 10.96
C PRO A 45 -5.20 13.54 9.56
N PHE A 46 -4.29 13.52 8.58
CA PHE A 46 -4.50 14.13 7.25
C PHE A 46 -4.57 13.09 6.13
N CYS A 47 -3.93 11.94 6.32
CA CYS A 47 -3.76 10.93 5.28
C CYS A 47 -4.40 9.59 5.67
N ASP A 48 -5.16 9.02 4.75
CA ASP A 48 -5.88 7.74 4.94
C ASP A 48 -5.09 6.53 4.43
N GLU A 49 -4.05 6.75 3.60
CA GLU A 49 -3.17 5.70 3.09
C GLU A 49 -1.77 6.24 2.79
N TYR A 50 -0.76 5.38 2.98
CA TYR A 50 0.66 5.70 2.86
C TYR A 50 1.36 4.83 1.81
N VAL A 51 2.04 5.44 0.85
CA VAL A 51 2.92 4.76 -0.10
C VAL A 51 4.37 5.07 0.25
N VAL A 52 5.08 4.10 0.81
CA VAL A 52 6.49 4.25 1.17
C VAL A 52 7.37 3.90 -0.01
N VAL A 53 8.13 4.88 -0.52
CA VAL A 53 9.10 4.65 -1.59
C VAL A 53 10.49 4.50 -0.97
N THR A 54 11.10 3.33 -1.15
CA THR A 54 12.35 2.97 -0.47
C THR A 54 13.19 1.99 -1.30
N ASN A 55 14.44 1.78 -0.91
CA ASN A 55 15.26 0.72 -1.49
C ASN A 55 14.73 -0.66 -1.07
N LYS A 56 14.79 -1.66 -1.97
CA LYS A 56 14.35 -3.03 -1.67
C LYS A 56 15.00 -3.63 -0.41
N GLU A 57 16.24 -3.26 -0.10
CA GLU A 57 16.98 -3.74 1.07
C GLU A 57 16.34 -3.29 2.39
N TYR A 58 15.56 -2.21 2.36
CA TYR A 58 14.92 -1.63 3.54
C TYR A 58 13.48 -2.11 3.75
N ARG A 59 12.97 -2.97 2.87
CA ARG A 59 11.59 -3.50 2.92
C ARG A 59 11.19 -3.94 4.32
N TYR A 60 11.99 -4.83 4.93
CA TYR A 60 11.64 -5.39 6.23
C TYR A 60 11.78 -4.37 7.37
N ILE A 61 12.67 -3.38 7.24
CA ILE A 61 12.77 -2.31 8.24
C ILE A 61 11.50 -1.46 8.22
N VAL A 62 11.03 -1.09 7.02
CA VAL A 62 9.77 -0.36 6.82
C VAL A 62 8.59 -1.15 7.38
N GLU A 63 8.41 -2.40 6.96
CA GLU A 63 7.30 -3.26 7.43
C GLU A 63 7.31 -3.40 8.96
N ASN A 64 8.48 -3.61 9.57
CA ASN A 64 8.61 -3.72 11.03
C ASN A 64 8.37 -2.39 11.76
N GLN A 65 8.79 -1.25 11.21
CA GLN A 65 8.54 0.04 11.85
C GLN A 65 7.10 0.53 11.68
N LEU A 66 6.41 0.08 10.63
CA LEU A 66 4.99 0.37 10.42
C LEU A 66 4.07 -0.51 11.29
N SER A 67 4.52 -1.68 11.74
CA SER A 67 3.67 -2.64 12.48
C SER A 67 3.13 -2.12 13.81
N VAL A 68 3.71 -1.05 14.36
CA VAL A 68 3.20 -0.38 15.57
C VAL A 68 1.92 0.43 15.31
N PHE A 69 1.61 0.78 14.06
CA PHE A 69 0.43 1.53 13.68
C PHE A 69 -0.71 0.58 13.31
N GLN A 70 -1.58 0.29 14.28
CA GLN A 70 -2.73 -0.58 14.08
C GLN A 70 -3.73 0.03 13.08
N GLY A 71 -4.18 -0.77 12.10
CA GLY A 71 -5.18 -0.34 11.12
C GLY A 71 -4.67 0.61 10.03
N LEU A 72 -3.36 0.86 9.96
CA LEU A 72 -2.76 1.74 8.96
C LEU A 72 -2.81 1.11 7.57
N THR A 73 -3.52 1.72 6.63
CA THR A 73 -3.43 1.34 5.22
C THR A 73 -2.13 1.88 4.63
N HIS A 74 -1.26 0.99 4.17
CA HIS A 74 -0.02 1.37 3.53
C HIS A 74 0.32 0.42 2.38
N SER A 75 1.21 0.83 1.50
CA SER A 75 1.91 -0.03 0.54
C SER A 75 3.35 0.47 0.34
N SER A 76 4.18 -0.31 -0.35
CA SER A 76 5.58 0.05 -0.59
C SER A 76 5.96 0.01 -2.06
N ILE A 77 6.72 1.00 -2.51
CA ILE A 77 7.45 0.94 -3.77
C ILE A 77 8.91 0.66 -3.45
N LEU A 78 9.38 -0.48 -3.93
CA LEU A 78 10.74 -0.98 -3.73
C LEU A 78 11.58 -0.70 -4.97
N GLU A 79 12.64 0.08 -4.79
CA GLU A 79 13.62 0.39 -5.82
C GLU A 79 14.88 -0.46 -5.63
N GLU A 80 15.34 -1.15 -6.67
CA GLU A 80 16.67 -1.78 -6.63
C GLU A 80 17.81 -0.75 -6.73
N THR A 81 17.53 0.39 -7.35
CA THR A 81 18.48 1.48 -7.54
C THR A 81 17.77 2.83 -7.50
N GLY A 82 18.30 3.81 -6.77
CA GLY A 82 17.62 5.09 -6.57
C GLY A 82 17.69 6.01 -7.80
N ARG A 83 16.57 6.65 -8.15
CA ARG A 83 16.48 7.61 -9.28
C ARG A 83 16.12 9.03 -8.89
N LYS A 84 16.54 9.45 -7.68
CA LYS A 84 16.15 10.75 -7.08
C LYS A 84 14.62 10.84 -6.93
N THR A 85 14.12 12.02 -6.53
CA THR A 85 12.74 12.17 -6.05
C THR A 85 11.68 12.14 -7.16
N THR A 86 11.97 12.58 -8.39
CA THR A 86 10.93 12.63 -9.44
C THR A 86 10.39 11.24 -9.77
N ALA A 87 11.26 10.28 -10.03
CA ALA A 87 10.84 8.92 -10.39
C ALA A 87 10.01 8.27 -9.28
N ALA A 88 10.49 8.38 -8.04
CA ALA A 88 9.80 7.88 -6.85
C ALA A 88 8.38 8.43 -6.72
N ILE A 89 8.23 9.76 -6.82
CA ILE A 89 6.94 10.45 -6.70
C ILE A 89 6.01 10.09 -7.85
N VAL A 90 6.50 10.10 -9.09
CA VAL A 90 5.68 9.87 -10.28
C VAL A 90 5.19 8.43 -10.36
N LEU A 91 6.05 7.45 -10.08
CA LEU A 91 5.65 6.04 -10.05
C LEU A 91 4.63 5.76 -8.93
N ALA A 92 4.70 6.48 -7.81
CA ALA A 92 3.66 6.43 -6.78
C ALA A 92 2.36 7.07 -7.26
N CYS A 93 2.41 8.27 -7.85
CA CYS A 93 1.25 8.98 -8.37
C CYS A 93 0.45 8.17 -9.40
N MET A 94 1.12 7.37 -10.23
CA MET A 94 0.46 6.55 -11.26
C MET A 94 -0.46 5.44 -10.70
N GLN A 95 -0.41 5.17 -9.38
CA GLN A 95 -1.31 4.23 -8.71
C GLN A 95 -2.64 4.87 -8.29
N PHE A 96 -2.70 6.20 -8.24
CA PHE A 96 -3.84 6.91 -7.72
C PHE A 96 -4.72 7.49 -8.84
N PRO A 97 -6.01 7.75 -8.58
CA PRO A 97 -6.84 8.53 -9.47
C PRO A 97 -6.23 9.92 -9.72
N LEU A 98 -6.44 10.47 -10.90
CA LEU A 98 -5.88 11.78 -11.25
C LEU A 98 -6.37 12.90 -10.33
N SER A 99 -7.57 12.76 -9.76
CA SER A 99 -8.18 13.70 -8.82
C SER A 99 -7.57 13.67 -7.42
N GLU A 100 -6.85 12.60 -7.07
CA GLU A 100 -6.30 12.42 -5.74
C GLU A 100 -5.32 13.54 -5.40
N ILE A 101 -5.37 14.00 -4.15
CA ILE A 101 -4.38 14.93 -3.61
C ILE A 101 -3.34 14.07 -2.90
N VAL A 102 -2.07 14.29 -3.24
CA VAL A 102 -0.96 13.60 -2.58
C VAL A 102 -0.16 14.60 -1.76
N LEU A 103 0.17 14.19 -0.53
CA LEU A 103 1.15 14.82 0.33
C LEU A 103 2.45 14.02 0.21
N VAL A 104 3.51 14.64 -0.31
CA VAL A 104 4.84 14.05 -0.43
C VAL A 104 5.69 14.52 0.74
N VAL A 105 6.19 13.58 1.55
CA VAL A 105 7.00 13.89 2.73
C VAL A 105 8.34 13.16 2.72
N PRO A 106 9.45 13.85 3.02
CA PRO A 106 10.72 13.22 3.33
C PRO A 106 10.71 12.68 4.78
N THR A 107 11.65 11.79 5.09
CA THR A 107 11.69 11.03 6.36
C THR A 107 12.88 11.39 7.25
N ASP A 108 13.62 12.42 6.88
CA ASP A 108 14.84 12.88 7.53
C ASP A 108 14.70 14.25 8.20
N GLN A 109 13.47 14.61 8.57
CA GLN A 109 13.14 15.96 9.06
C GLN A 109 12.46 15.97 10.42
N LEU A 110 13.03 16.76 11.31
CA LEU A 110 12.44 17.11 12.59
C LEU A 110 11.41 18.22 12.38
N VAL A 111 10.20 18.01 12.88
CA VAL A 111 9.12 19.00 12.81
C VAL A 111 8.41 19.03 14.16
N GLU A 112 8.38 20.19 14.79
CA GLU A 112 7.73 20.43 16.08
C GLU A 112 6.90 21.73 16.02
N GLY A 113 5.66 21.69 16.49
CA GLY A 113 4.74 22.83 16.49
C GLY A 113 3.34 22.45 16.07
N GLU A 114 2.33 23.07 16.68
CA GLU A 114 0.92 22.81 16.36
C GLU A 114 0.52 23.42 15.00
N GLU A 115 1.29 24.43 14.53
CA GLU A 115 1.09 25.16 13.28
C GLU A 115 1.31 24.28 12.04
N TYR A 116 1.95 23.12 12.18
CA TYR A 116 2.10 22.15 11.08
C TYR A 116 0.73 21.76 10.49
N LYS A 117 -0.27 21.60 11.36
CA LYS A 117 -1.64 21.29 10.96
C LYS A 117 -2.19 22.36 10.02
N ASP A 118 -2.05 23.63 10.40
CA ASP A 118 -2.60 24.75 9.64
C ASP A 118 -1.90 24.89 8.29
N ALA A 119 -0.58 24.66 8.26
CA ALA A 119 0.19 24.63 7.02
C ALA A 119 -0.29 23.53 6.05
N ILE A 120 -0.55 22.32 6.55
CA ILE A 120 -1.05 21.20 5.74
C ILE A 120 -2.48 21.47 5.24
N LEU A 121 -3.35 22.05 6.07
CA LEU A 121 -4.71 22.42 5.66
C LEU A 121 -4.70 23.48 4.57
N ARG A 122 -3.87 24.53 4.72
CA ARG A 122 -3.72 25.57 3.71
C ARG A 122 -3.14 25.03 2.40
N ALA A 123 -2.13 24.16 2.48
CA ALA A 123 -1.58 23.51 1.31
C ALA A 123 -2.61 22.64 0.58
N LYS A 124 -3.53 22.00 1.31
CA LYS A 124 -4.63 21.20 0.74
C LYS A 124 -5.63 22.08 -0.01
N GLU A 125 -5.96 23.26 0.51
CA GLU A 125 -6.82 24.24 -0.17
C GLU A 125 -6.21 24.69 -1.49
N LEU A 126 -4.96 25.16 -1.47
CA LEU A 126 -4.23 25.59 -2.67
C LEU A 126 -4.08 24.45 -3.70
N SER A 127 -3.88 23.21 -3.24
CA SER A 127 -3.81 22.04 -4.13
C SER A 127 -5.14 21.75 -4.82
N LYS A 128 -6.28 22.00 -4.17
CA LYS A 128 -7.62 21.88 -4.79
C LYS A 128 -7.84 22.92 -5.88
N GLU A 129 -7.19 24.07 -5.78
CA GLU A 129 -7.20 25.13 -6.81
C GLU A 129 -6.26 24.80 -8.01
N GLY A 130 -5.60 23.65 -7.98
CA GLY A 130 -4.72 23.19 -9.06
C GLY A 130 -3.30 23.76 -9.01
N CYS A 131 -2.85 24.16 -7.82
CA CYS A 131 -1.47 24.59 -7.55
C CYS A 131 -0.55 23.42 -7.18
N LEU A 132 0.76 23.60 -7.39
CA LEU A 132 1.82 22.72 -6.87
C LEU A 132 2.40 23.40 -5.63
N VAL A 133 2.10 22.87 -4.45
CA VAL A 133 2.39 23.55 -3.18
C VAL A 133 3.63 22.96 -2.52
N THR A 134 4.44 23.81 -1.91
CA THR A 134 5.52 23.43 -0.99
C THR A 134 5.44 24.20 0.32
N LEU A 135 6.16 23.77 1.36
CA LEU A 135 6.27 24.49 2.62
C LEU A 135 7.61 25.22 2.70
N GLY A 136 7.56 26.51 2.99
CA GLY A 136 8.72 27.40 3.06
C GLY A 136 9.07 27.76 4.50
N MET A 137 10.34 27.61 4.86
CA MET A 137 10.89 27.96 6.17
C MET A 137 11.72 29.24 6.10
N ASP A 138 11.86 29.94 7.21
CA ASP A 138 12.81 31.05 7.30
C ASP A 138 14.25 30.57 7.11
N ILE A 139 15.10 31.42 6.52
CA ILE A 139 16.51 31.12 6.35
C ILE A 139 17.22 31.41 7.68
N GLU A 140 17.58 30.37 8.43
CA GLU A 140 18.42 30.52 9.64
C GLU A 140 19.90 30.71 9.29
N GLU A 141 20.40 29.91 8.35
CA GLU A 141 21.78 29.92 7.88
C GLU A 141 21.83 29.76 6.35
N PRO A 142 22.82 30.37 5.66
CA PRO A 142 22.93 30.30 4.20
C PRO A 142 23.50 28.94 3.75
N GLU A 143 22.72 27.88 3.88
CA GLU A 143 23.12 26.51 3.58
C GLU A 143 23.01 26.16 2.09
N GLU A 144 24.05 25.54 1.52
CA GLU A 144 24.11 25.12 0.09
C GLU A 144 23.29 23.85 -0.19
N ARG A 145 22.91 23.11 0.86
CA ARG A 145 22.20 21.83 0.72
C ARG A 145 20.71 21.98 0.42
N PHE A 146 20.13 23.16 0.58
CA PHE A 146 18.69 23.40 0.43
C PHE A 146 18.31 24.09 -0.89
N GLY A 147 17.04 23.95 -1.27
CA GLY A 147 16.42 24.78 -2.30
C GLY A 147 15.88 26.09 -1.69
N TYR A 148 15.87 27.16 -2.48
CA TYR A 148 15.39 28.48 -2.05
C TYR A 148 14.26 28.97 -2.96
N LEU A 149 13.28 29.63 -2.35
CA LEU A 149 12.05 30.09 -2.96
C LEU A 149 12.01 31.62 -2.89
N HIS A 150 12.00 32.32 -4.03
CA HIS A 150 11.69 33.74 -4.09
C HIS A 150 10.18 33.91 -4.15
N CYS A 151 9.60 34.60 -3.16
CA CYS A 151 8.15 34.56 -2.96
C CYS A 151 7.54 35.96 -2.87
N GLN A 152 6.30 36.08 -3.37
CA GLN A 152 5.45 37.23 -3.12
C GLN A 152 4.11 36.75 -2.54
N GLY A 153 3.98 36.81 -1.22
CA GLY A 153 2.90 36.11 -0.54
C GLY A 153 3.04 34.59 -0.75
N GLU A 154 1.98 33.94 -1.25
CA GLU A 154 1.99 32.50 -1.54
C GLU A 154 2.54 32.18 -2.94
N ASP A 155 2.76 33.17 -3.81
CA ASP A 155 3.28 32.96 -5.16
C ASP A 155 4.78 32.72 -5.15
N VAL A 156 5.22 31.61 -5.73
CA VAL A 156 6.64 31.33 -5.96
C VAL A 156 7.04 31.93 -7.30
N LEU A 157 7.78 33.03 -7.26
CA LEU A 157 8.30 33.72 -8.44
C LEU A 157 9.48 32.98 -9.06
N LYS A 158 10.30 32.34 -8.22
CA LYS A 158 11.46 31.57 -8.66
C LYS A 158 11.85 30.51 -7.63
N PHE A 159 12.04 29.29 -8.10
CA PHE A 159 12.69 28.23 -7.33
C PHE A 159 14.16 28.13 -7.76
N THR A 160 15.09 27.99 -6.81
CA THR A 160 16.51 27.69 -7.09
C THR A 160 16.99 26.52 -6.24
N GLU A 161 17.27 25.37 -6.86
CA GLU A 161 17.73 24.17 -6.15
C GLU A 161 19.24 24.21 -5.88
N LYS A 162 19.63 24.15 -4.60
CA LYS A 162 21.02 24.04 -4.12
C LYS A 162 21.98 25.09 -4.71
N PRO A 163 21.78 26.39 -4.40
CA PRO A 163 22.67 27.45 -4.83
C PRO A 163 24.03 27.38 -4.12
N ASP A 164 25.04 28.07 -4.66
CA ASP A 164 26.31 28.29 -3.98
C ASP A 164 26.17 29.17 -2.71
N ARG A 165 27.15 29.11 -1.81
CA ARG A 165 27.16 29.84 -0.53
C ARG A 165 26.99 31.35 -0.72
N GLN A 166 27.53 31.91 -1.80
CA GLN A 166 27.46 33.34 -2.08
C GLN A 166 26.00 33.76 -2.36
N ARG A 167 25.29 33.01 -3.20
CA ARG A 167 23.86 33.23 -3.48
C ARG A 167 23.00 32.98 -2.25
N ALA A 168 23.24 31.90 -1.51
CA ALA A 168 22.51 31.63 -0.27
C ALA A 168 22.63 32.79 0.74
N THR A 169 23.83 33.37 0.86
CA THR A 169 24.07 34.55 1.71
C THR A 169 23.31 35.79 1.20
N ALA A 170 23.27 35.99 -0.12
CA ALA A 170 22.49 37.08 -0.71
C ALA A 170 20.98 36.91 -0.49
N TYR A 171 20.47 35.67 -0.56
CA TYR A 171 19.06 35.35 -0.30
C TYR A 171 18.69 35.67 1.14
N LEU A 172 19.50 35.23 2.11
CA LEU A 172 19.33 35.59 3.52
C LEU A 172 19.30 37.10 3.74
N ALA A 173 20.24 37.84 3.12
CA ALA A 173 20.34 39.28 3.26
C ALA A 173 19.14 40.05 2.67
N SER A 174 18.44 39.47 1.68
CA SER A 174 17.28 40.12 1.05
C SER A 174 16.01 40.06 1.89
N GLY A 175 15.81 39.00 2.68
CA GLY A 175 14.55 38.73 3.38
C GLY A 175 13.36 38.34 2.49
N GLU A 176 13.57 38.20 1.17
CA GLU A 176 12.51 37.87 0.19
C GLU A 176 12.43 36.36 -0.13
N TYR A 177 13.29 35.56 0.51
CA TYR A 177 13.44 34.15 0.21
C TYR A 177 13.11 33.25 1.40
N LEU A 178 12.55 32.09 1.09
CA LEU A 178 12.31 30.99 2.03
C LEU A 178 13.13 29.76 1.63
N VAL A 179 13.42 28.90 2.59
CA VAL A 179 14.00 27.57 2.38
C VAL A 179 12.89 26.59 2.02
N ASN A 180 13.07 25.83 0.94
CA ASN A 180 12.20 24.71 0.60
C ASN A 180 12.36 23.59 1.63
N SER A 181 11.26 23.21 2.29
CA SER A 181 11.28 22.08 3.23
C SER A 181 11.36 20.72 2.54
N GLY A 182 11.14 20.60 1.23
CA GLY A 182 11.08 19.31 0.54
C GLY A 182 9.77 18.55 0.76
N VAL A 183 8.81 19.13 1.49
CA VAL A 183 7.41 18.69 1.51
C VAL A 183 6.70 19.29 0.30
N PHE A 184 5.92 18.46 -0.40
CA PHE A 184 5.11 18.90 -1.53
C PHE A 184 3.67 18.43 -1.39
N MET A 185 2.73 19.21 -1.90
CA MET A 185 1.33 18.80 -2.01
C MET A 185 0.75 19.24 -3.34
N PHE A 186 0.05 18.32 -3.99
CA PHE A 186 -0.57 18.60 -5.28
C PHE A 186 -1.62 17.55 -5.63
N GLN A 187 -2.45 17.89 -6.61
CA GLN A 187 -3.32 16.92 -7.26
C GLN A 187 -2.54 16.11 -8.31
N VAL A 188 -2.71 14.78 -8.30
CA VAL A 188 -1.97 13.84 -9.17
C VAL A 188 -1.99 14.25 -10.63
N GLY A 189 -3.18 14.52 -11.18
CA GLY A 189 -3.33 14.86 -12.60
C GLY A 189 -2.65 16.19 -12.98
N ILE A 190 -2.61 17.17 -12.07
CA ILE A 190 -1.91 18.44 -12.30
C ILE A 190 -0.40 18.20 -12.37
N MET A 191 0.14 17.43 -11.42
CA MET A 191 1.56 17.08 -11.41
C MET A 191 1.96 16.28 -12.66
N MET A 192 1.15 15.31 -13.07
CA MET A 192 1.40 14.53 -14.29
C MET A 192 1.38 15.42 -15.55
N GLN A 193 0.51 16.42 -15.60
CA GLN A 193 0.46 17.38 -16.70
C GLN A 193 1.70 18.29 -16.74
N GLU A 194 2.09 18.85 -15.59
CA GLU A 194 3.26 19.73 -15.49
C GLU A 194 4.55 18.95 -15.80
N LEU A 195 4.67 17.70 -15.34
CA LEU A 195 5.78 16.82 -15.71
C LEU A 195 5.82 16.57 -17.22
N LYS A 196 4.69 16.26 -17.85
CA LYS A 196 4.63 16.06 -19.31
C LYS A 196 5.03 17.31 -20.09
N LYS A 197 4.70 18.49 -19.56
CA LYS A 197 5.01 19.79 -20.17
C LYS A 197 6.50 20.11 -20.10
N TYR A 198 7.13 19.96 -18.93
CA TYR A 198 8.51 20.40 -18.69
C TYR A 198 9.56 19.29 -18.84
N SER A 199 9.16 18.04 -18.67
CA SER A 199 10.03 16.86 -18.74
C SER A 199 9.34 15.68 -19.45
N PRO A 200 8.93 15.81 -20.73
CA PRO A 200 8.19 14.77 -21.46
C PRO A 200 8.94 13.44 -21.55
N GLU A 201 10.27 13.47 -21.67
CA GLU A 201 11.10 12.25 -21.70
C GLU A 201 11.03 11.48 -20.37
N LEU A 202 11.01 12.20 -19.24
CA LEU A 202 10.92 11.62 -17.90
C LEU A 202 9.53 11.04 -17.65
N GLU A 203 8.47 11.75 -18.07
CA GLU A 203 7.10 11.25 -18.02
C GLU A 203 6.95 9.94 -18.81
N GLN A 204 7.46 9.90 -20.04
CA GLN A 204 7.40 8.71 -20.88
C GLN A 204 8.23 7.55 -20.30
N ALA A 205 9.42 7.83 -19.75
CA ALA A 205 10.25 6.83 -19.10
C ALA A 205 9.56 6.23 -17.86
N CYS A 206 8.96 7.07 -17.00
CA CYS A 206 8.16 6.61 -15.86
C CYS A 206 6.94 5.79 -16.31
N ARG A 207 6.23 6.20 -17.36
CA ARG A 207 5.08 5.45 -17.90
C ARG A 207 5.47 4.07 -18.41
N ASN A 208 6.62 3.99 -19.08
CA ASN A 208 7.18 2.71 -19.53
C ASN A 208 7.61 1.82 -18.36
N ALA A 209 8.21 2.39 -17.32
CA ALA A 209 8.57 1.66 -16.11
C ALA A 209 7.34 1.15 -15.35
N TYR A 210 6.30 1.98 -15.23
CA TYR A 210 5.05 1.63 -14.57
C TYR A 210 4.38 0.40 -15.18
N ARG A 211 4.45 0.22 -16.50
CA ARG A 211 3.96 -0.99 -17.21
C ARG A 211 4.77 -2.25 -16.92
N LYS A 212 5.99 -2.12 -16.38
CA LYS A 212 6.92 -3.22 -16.09
C LYS A 212 7.07 -3.48 -14.58
N LYS A 213 6.16 -2.93 -13.79
CA LYS A 213 6.12 -3.14 -12.34
C LYS A 213 5.93 -4.62 -12.01
N LYS A 214 6.63 -5.12 -10.99
CA LYS A 214 6.41 -6.46 -10.45
C LYS A 214 5.64 -6.32 -9.14
N HIS A 215 4.47 -6.93 -9.06
CA HIS A 215 3.69 -6.97 -7.83
C HIS A 215 4.24 -8.05 -6.88
N SER A 216 4.33 -7.73 -5.59
CA SER A 216 4.73 -8.66 -4.52
C SER A 216 4.04 -8.26 -3.22
N LYS A 217 3.01 -9.01 -2.81
CA LYS A 217 2.21 -8.71 -1.60
C LYS A 217 1.73 -7.25 -1.61
N ASN A 218 2.04 -6.51 -0.54
CA ASN A 218 1.79 -5.08 -0.38
C ASN A 218 2.85 -4.16 -1.03
N SER A 219 3.57 -4.65 -2.03
CA SER A 219 4.67 -3.89 -2.62
C SER A 219 4.76 -4.00 -4.13
N ILE A 220 5.24 -2.93 -4.73
CA ILE A 220 5.63 -2.88 -6.14
C ILE A 220 7.15 -2.83 -6.19
N LEU A 221 7.75 -3.78 -6.90
CA LEU A 221 9.19 -3.80 -7.17
C LEU A 221 9.46 -3.23 -8.56
N TYR A 222 10.36 -2.26 -8.63
CA TYR A 222 11.00 -1.82 -9.86
C TYR A 222 12.45 -2.30 -9.88
N THR A 223 12.76 -3.14 -10.86
CA THR A 223 14.08 -3.72 -11.03
C THR A 223 15.10 -2.71 -11.54
N GLU A 224 16.38 -3.00 -11.34
CA GLU A 224 17.48 -2.13 -11.74
C GLU A 224 17.46 -1.84 -13.25
N ASP A 225 17.16 -2.84 -14.09
CA ASP A 225 17.11 -2.68 -15.55
C ASP A 225 15.96 -1.76 -16.03
N VAL A 226 14.88 -1.69 -15.25
CA VAL A 226 13.74 -0.80 -15.50
C VAL A 226 14.09 0.61 -15.05
N LEU A 227 14.60 0.76 -13.83
CA LEU A 227 14.96 2.05 -13.24
C LEU A 227 16.16 2.69 -13.98
N MET A 228 17.13 1.89 -14.44
CA MET A 228 18.08 2.11 -15.55
C MET A 228 17.68 3.20 -16.55
N LYS A 229 16.44 3.10 -17.03
CA LYS A 229 15.96 3.85 -18.19
C LYS A 229 15.32 5.19 -17.81
N ILE A 230 15.20 5.47 -16.52
CA ILE A 230 14.64 6.72 -16.01
C ILE A 230 15.80 7.66 -15.63
N PRO A 231 15.86 8.88 -16.18
CA PRO A 231 16.83 9.88 -15.74
C PRO A 231 16.73 10.16 -14.23
N ALA A 232 17.87 10.22 -13.54
CA ALA A 232 17.92 10.47 -12.10
C ALA A 232 17.82 11.97 -11.79
N VAL A 233 16.60 12.49 -11.63
CA VAL A 233 16.33 13.94 -11.50
C VAL A 233 15.45 14.22 -10.28
N ALA A 234 15.77 15.29 -9.54
CA ALA A 234 14.98 15.76 -8.41
C ALA A 234 13.73 16.53 -8.89
N ILE A 235 12.61 16.41 -8.18
CA ILE A 235 11.32 17.01 -8.58
C ILE A 235 11.39 18.53 -8.67
N GLU A 236 12.24 19.12 -7.84
CA GLU A 236 12.57 20.54 -7.82
C GLU A 236 13.01 21.00 -9.22
N LYS A 237 13.94 20.27 -9.84
CA LYS A 237 14.49 20.59 -11.16
C LYS A 237 13.57 20.20 -12.31
N SER A 238 12.90 19.06 -12.22
CA SER A 238 12.08 18.54 -13.32
C SER A 238 10.78 19.31 -13.51
N VAL A 239 10.25 19.91 -12.43
CA VAL A 239 8.96 20.62 -12.44
C VAL A 239 9.00 21.97 -11.74
N PHE A 240 9.40 22.06 -10.46
CA PHE A 240 9.20 23.28 -9.67
C PHE A 240 10.02 24.49 -10.12
N GLU A 241 11.20 24.29 -10.71
CA GLU A 241 12.00 25.39 -11.28
C GLU A 241 11.35 26.04 -12.52
N ASN A 242 10.39 25.37 -13.17
CA ASN A 242 9.83 25.82 -14.45
C ASN A 242 8.31 26.08 -14.41
N THR A 243 7.61 25.55 -13.42
CA THR A 243 6.15 25.68 -13.31
C THR A 243 5.73 27.09 -12.89
N ALA A 244 4.65 27.58 -13.52
CA ALA A 244 3.97 28.80 -13.10
C ALA A 244 2.87 28.56 -12.04
N ARG A 245 2.68 27.31 -11.62
CA ARG A 245 1.66 26.89 -10.63
C ARG A 245 2.23 26.71 -9.22
N ALA A 246 3.50 27.01 -9.03
CA ALA A 246 4.17 26.83 -7.74
C ALA A 246 3.62 27.83 -6.71
N LYS A 247 3.17 27.29 -5.57
CA LYS A 247 2.77 28.06 -4.40
C LYS A 247 3.58 27.62 -3.19
N VAL A 248 3.73 28.52 -2.23
CA VAL A 248 4.38 28.26 -0.95
C VAL A 248 3.42 28.58 0.19
N VAL A 249 3.44 27.74 1.23
CA VAL A 249 2.90 28.09 2.54
C VAL A 249 4.08 28.42 3.45
N HIS A 250 4.14 29.66 3.94
CA HIS A 250 5.18 30.09 4.89
C HIS A 250 4.87 29.51 6.27
N CYS A 251 5.85 28.84 6.86
CA CYS A 251 5.70 28.06 8.09
C CYS A 251 6.53 28.64 9.23
N GLY A 252 5.90 28.80 10.40
CA GLY A 252 6.55 29.24 11.63
C GLY A 252 6.87 28.13 12.64
N PHE A 253 6.55 26.86 12.31
CA PHE A 253 6.88 25.73 13.18
C PHE A 253 8.38 25.41 13.13
N ARG A 254 8.89 24.76 14.18
CA ARG A 254 10.30 24.36 14.22
C ARG A 254 10.56 23.24 13.21
N TRP A 255 11.50 23.46 12.32
CA TRP A 255 11.89 22.51 11.28
C TRP A 255 13.41 22.32 11.26
N LYS A 256 13.88 21.09 11.13
CA LYS A 256 15.30 20.80 10.92
C LYS A 256 15.49 19.58 10.03
N ASP A 257 16.24 19.74 8.93
CA ASP A 257 16.75 18.62 8.14
C ASP A 257 17.93 17.94 8.86
N ILE A 258 17.84 16.63 9.05
CA ILE A 258 18.87 15.82 9.72
C ILE A 258 19.78 15.18 8.65
N GLY A 259 20.91 15.82 8.42
CA GLY A 259 21.88 15.44 7.39
C GLY A 259 23.27 15.07 7.91
N SER A 260 23.67 15.58 9.08
CA SER A 260 24.98 15.35 9.70
C SER A 260 24.86 15.10 11.21
N LEU A 261 25.96 14.71 11.86
CA LEU A 261 25.96 14.49 13.31
C LEU A 261 25.70 15.79 14.08
N GLU A 262 26.11 16.94 13.55
CA GLU A 262 25.86 18.25 14.16
C GLU A 262 24.38 18.64 14.18
N ASP A 263 23.55 18.08 13.29
CA ASP A 263 22.11 18.32 13.28
C ASP A 263 21.40 17.63 14.48
N LEU A 264 22.03 16.63 15.10
CA LEU A 264 21.45 15.84 16.20
C LEU A 264 21.27 16.64 17.50
N LYS A 265 21.88 17.83 17.62
CA LYS A 265 21.60 18.77 18.73
C LYS A 265 20.13 19.17 18.82
N ALA A 266 19.39 19.08 17.71
CA ALA A 266 17.96 19.36 17.68
C ALA A 266 17.11 18.21 18.25
N THR A 267 17.71 17.04 18.51
CA THR A 267 17.02 15.80 18.92
C THR A 267 17.18 15.52 20.41
N GLU A 268 16.36 14.62 20.94
CA GLU A 268 16.43 14.21 22.35
C GLU A 268 17.62 13.30 22.67
N LEU A 269 18.41 12.88 21.68
CA LEU A 269 19.62 12.06 21.89
C LEU A 269 20.64 12.74 22.83
N GLN A 270 20.68 14.06 22.86
CA GLN A 270 21.52 14.82 23.79
C GLN A 270 20.92 14.90 25.20
N ALA A 271 19.59 14.88 25.32
CA ALA A 271 18.87 15.00 26.59
C ALA A 271 18.73 13.67 27.34
N ALA A 272 19.17 12.55 26.74
CA ALA A 272 19.23 11.25 27.38
C ALA A 272 20.33 11.22 28.46
N ASP A 273 20.04 11.86 29.59
CA ASP A 273 20.83 11.83 30.82
C ASP A 273 20.83 10.41 31.40
N SER A 274 21.65 9.56 30.78
CA SER A 274 21.72 8.14 31.07
C SER A 274 22.64 7.81 32.25
N GLY A 275 23.21 8.81 32.93
CA GLY A 275 24.28 8.61 33.92
C GLY A 275 25.54 7.90 33.36
N ARG A 276 25.59 7.67 32.03
CA ARG A 276 26.66 6.96 31.31
C ARG A 276 27.41 7.88 30.35
N GLN A 277 27.33 9.18 30.58
CA GLN A 277 28.05 10.21 29.85
C GLN A 277 28.50 11.24 30.89
N ILE A 278 29.81 11.48 30.97
CA ILE A 278 30.40 12.40 31.94
C ILE A 278 31.27 13.39 31.16
N LEU A 279 30.93 14.67 31.22
CA LEU A 279 31.76 15.76 30.70
C LEU A 279 32.35 16.51 31.89
N TYR A 280 33.68 16.47 32.02
CA TYR A 280 34.41 17.16 33.07
C TYR A 280 35.34 18.20 32.44
N GLN A 281 35.20 19.47 32.83
CA GLN A 281 36.02 20.57 32.30
C GLN A 281 36.06 20.62 30.75
N CYS A 282 34.94 20.33 30.09
CA CYS A 282 34.84 20.37 28.64
C CYS A 282 34.08 21.63 28.17
N GLU A 283 34.46 22.16 27.02
CA GLU A 283 33.83 23.31 26.36
C GLU A 283 33.38 22.94 24.95
N GLU A 284 32.17 23.33 24.54
CA GLU A 284 31.60 23.04 23.21
C GLU A 284 31.73 21.58 22.74
N THR A 285 31.86 20.65 23.69
CA THR A 285 32.05 19.23 23.44
C THR A 285 30.72 18.51 23.57
N GLU A 286 30.42 17.63 22.61
CA GLU A 286 29.18 16.87 22.56
C GLU A 286 29.49 15.38 22.64
N VAL A 287 28.73 14.67 23.48
CA VAL A 287 28.81 13.21 23.60
C VAL A 287 27.44 12.64 23.29
N ILE A 288 27.39 11.66 22.40
CA ILE A 288 26.21 10.87 22.09
C ILE A 288 26.57 9.41 22.37
N ASN A 289 26.12 8.88 23.51
CA ASN A 289 26.33 7.47 23.87
C ASN A 289 25.04 6.65 23.68
N GLN A 290 25.03 5.80 22.66
CA GLN A 290 23.96 4.83 22.36
C GLN A 290 24.28 3.42 22.86
N CYS A 291 25.40 3.22 23.57
CA CYS A 291 25.74 1.92 24.13
C CYS A 291 25.23 1.80 25.57
N SER A 292 24.39 0.79 25.83
CA SER A 292 23.90 0.50 27.19
C SER A 292 24.94 -0.18 28.09
N ARG A 293 26.04 -0.67 27.53
CA ARG A 293 27.07 -1.45 28.22
C ARG A 293 28.35 -0.67 28.52
N SER A 294 28.48 0.56 28.05
CA SER A 294 29.67 1.40 28.28
C SER A 294 29.30 2.83 28.67
N THR A 295 30.23 3.48 29.40
CA THR A 295 30.16 4.88 29.80
C THR A 295 31.22 5.67 29.04
N VAL A 296 30.87 6.87 28.57
CA VAL A 296 31.83 7.80 27.94
C VAL A 296 32.19 8.88 28.94
N VAL A 297 33.49 9.07 29.18
CA VAL A 297 34.02 10.15 30.04
C VAL A 297 34.92 11.06 29.19
N ALA A 298 34.48 12.29 28.98
CA ALA A 298 35.24 13.35 28.33
C ALA A 298 35.81 14.28 29.40
N ASN A 299 37.12 14.56 29.33
CA ASN A 299 37.82 15.41 30.28
C ASN A 299 38.72 16.43 29.55
N GLY A 300 38.51 17.72 29.80
CA GLY A 300 39.40 18.78 29.27
C GLY A 300 39.30 18.97 27.76
N LEU A 301 38.23 18.53 27.10
CA LEU A 301 38.06 18.62 25.65
C LEU A 301 37.38 19.93 25.23
N GLN A 302 37.78 20.45 24.07
CA GLN A 302 37.21 21.66 23.50
C GLN A 302 36.77 21.43 22.06
N GLY A 303 35.49 21.69 21.75
CA GLY A 303 34.95 21.60 20.38
C GLY A 303 34.99 20.20 19.77
N ILE A 304 34.91 19.14 20.59
CA ILE A 304 34.96 17.75 20.14
C ILE A 304 33.57 17.12 20.12
N MET A 305 33.31 16.28 19.14
CA MET A 305 32.13 15.42 19.06
C MET A 305 32.54 13.97 19.25
N VAL A 306 31.89 13.29 20.19
CA VAL A 306 32.06 11.85 20.46
C VAL A 306 30.74 11.14 20.24
N VAL A 307 30.71 10.16 19.35
CA VAL A 307 29.52 9.33 19.10
C VAL A 307 29.89 7.87 19.31
N ASN A 308 29.29 7.24 20.32
CA ASN A 308 29.58 5.87 20.75
C ASN A 308 28.36 4.97 20.50
N THR A 309 28.52 3.95 19.67
CA THR A 309 27.54 2.85 19.47
C THR A 309 28.10 1.54 20.05
N PRO A 310 27.28 0.46 20.14
CA PRO A 310 27.76 -0.81 20.70
C PRO A 310 29.00 -1.44 20.03
N ASP A 311 29.28 -1.05 18.79
CA ASP A 311 30.30 -1.65 17.92
C ASP A 311 31.35 -0.66 17.39
N ALA A 312 31.07 0.65 17.41
CA ALA A 312 31.95 1.66 16.81
C ALA A 312 31.91 2.98 17.57
N VAL A 313 33.01 3.73 17.49
CA VAL A 313 33.14 5.06 18.10
C VAL A 313 33.68 6.03 17.06
N TYR A 314 33.05 7.21 16.97
CA TYR A 314 33.57 8.36 16.25
C TYR A 314 34.01 9.43 17.25
N VAL A 315 35.19 9.98 17.03
CA VAL A 315 35.72 11.14 17.74
C VAL A 315 36.26 12.11 16.70
N GLY A 316 35.74 13.32 16.67
CA GLY A 316 36.14 14.33 15.70
C GLY A 316 35.89 15.76 16.19
N GLN A 317 36.41 16.74 15.47
CA GLN A 317 36.10 18.15 15.74
C GLN A 317 34.66 18.44 15.30
N LYS A 318 33.93 19.23 16.11
CA LYS A 318 32.58 19.68 15.78
C LYS A 318 32.57 20.48 14.48
N GLY A 319 31.59 20.23 13.61
CA GLY A 319 31.46 20.86 12.29
C GLY A 319 32.30 20.19 11.20
N LYS A 320 32.91 19.04 11.47
CA LYS A 320 33.74 18.29 10.51
C LYS A 320 33.14 16.93 10.14
N SER A 321 31.92 16.59 10.58
CA SER A 321 31.34 15.27 10.28
C SER A 321 31.02 15.07 8.79
N GLU A 322 30.94 16.13 7.98
CA GLU A 322 30.81 16.05 6.52
C GLU A 322 31.93 15.22 5.86
N ALA A 323 33.14 15.21 6.44
CA ALA A 323 34.26 14.43 5.95
C ALA A 323 34.11 12.92 6.13
N LEU A 324 33.16 12.45 6.97
CA LEU A 324 32.92 11.02 7.22
C LEU A 324 32.70 10.23 5.94
N LYS A 325 32.04 10.83 4.95
CA LYS A 325 31.80 10.18 3.67
C LYS A 325 33.12 9.82 2.96
N SER A 326 34.06 10.76 2.91
CA SER A 326 35.37 10.54 2.31
C SER A 326 36.20 9.59 3.17
N ILE A 327 36.17 9.73 4.50
CA ILE A 327 36.88 8.85 5.44
C ILE A 327 36.46 7.39 5.23
N ILE A 328 35.15 7.11 5.17
CA ILE A 328 34.61 5.77 4.92
C ILE A 328 35.06 5.23 3.55
N GLN A 329 35.06 6.07 2.52
CA GLN A 329 35.45 5.67 1.17
C GLN A 329 36.96 5.35 1.06
N GLU A 330 37.80 6.11 1.76
CA GLU A 330 39.25 5.96 1.74
C GLU A 330 39.76 4.83 2.65
N ASN A 331 38.90 4.27 3.52
CA ASN A 331 39.26 3.27 4.53
C ASN A 331 38.40 2.00 4.39
N PRO A 332 38.61 1.18 3.34
CA PRO A 332 37.78 -0.01 3.06
C PRO A 332 37.82 -1.06 4.17
N GLN A 333 38.85 -1.08 5.01
CA GLN A 333 38.93 -1.94 6.20
C GLN A 333 37.82 -1.68 7.23
N MET A 334 37.15 -0.52 7.16
CA MET A 334 35.99 -0.19 8.00
C MET A 334 34.68 -0.81 7.50
N SER A 335 34.68 -1.47 6.32
CA SER A 335 33.47 -1.96 5.66
C SER A 335 32.54 -2.75 6.59
N THR A 336 33.08 -3.65 7.40
CA THR A 336 32.30 -4.44 8.38
C THR A 336 31.45 -3.57 9.31
N PHE A 337 31.97 -2.42 9.74
CA PHE A 337 31.29 -1.48 10.66
C PHE A 337 30.51 -0.36 9.94
N VAL A 338 30.50 -0.36 8.61
CA VAL A 338 29.76 0.62 7.79
C VAL A 338 28.58 -0.05 7.11
N GLU A 339 28.74 -1.30 6.68
CA GLU A 339 27.76 -2.01 5.88
C GLU A 339 26.62 -2.56 6.72
N SER A 340 26.95 -3.28 7.79
CA SER A 340 26.00 -4.08 8.55
C SER A 340 25.75 -3.49 9.93
N ASN A 341 24.48 -3.36 10.28
CA ASN A 341 24.06 -3.17 11.66
C ASN A 341 23.98 -4.52 12.38
N ARG A 342 24.18 -4.53 13.70
CA ARG A 342 23.98 -5.73 14.52
C ARG A 342 22.51 -6.14 14.60
N LEU A 343 21.60 -5.19 14.36
CA LEU A 343 20.17 -5.43 14.26
C LEU A 343 19.77 -5.63 12.78
N VAL A 344 19.23 -6.80 12.48
CA VAL A 344 18.82 -7.20 11.12
C VAL A 344 17.34 -7.49 11.09
N TYR A 345 16.63 -6.89 10.12
CA TYR A 345 15.20 -7.07 9.94
C TYR A 345 14.88 -8.12 8.87
N ARG A 346 13.87 -8.94 9.13
CA ARG A 346 13.39 -10.04 8.28
C ARG A 346 11.86 -10.04 8.17
N ALA A 347 11.32 -10.82 7.25
CA ALA A 347 9.87 -10.95 7.04
C ALA A 347 9.11 -11.46 8.28
N TRP A 348 9.79 -12.24 9.13
CA TRP A 348 9.23 -12.83 10.35
C TRP A 348 9.45 -11.97 11.60
N GLY A 349 10.25 -10.90 11.52
CA GLY A 349 10.63 -10.07 12.66
C GLY A 349 12.04 -9.51 12.52
N ASN A 350 12.89 -9.70 13.52
CA ASN A 350 14.27 -9.23 13.49
C ASN A 350 15.17 -10.09 14.39
N TYR A 351 16.48 -9.98 14.22
CA TYR A 351 17.43 -10.50 15.20
C TYR A 351 18.53 -9.48 15.49
N GLU A 352 19.01 -9.50 16.73
CA GLU A 352 20.18 -8.76 17.17
C GLU A 352 21.36 -9.72 17.36
N LEU A 353 22.48 -9.47 16.68
CA LEU A 353 23.71 -10.22 16.86
C LEU A 353 24.41 -9.76 18.14
N LEU A 354 24.38 -10.58 19.20
CA LEU A 354 24.97 -10.27 20.51
C LEU A 354 26.46 -10.61 20.56
N VAL A 355 26.87 -11.69 19.89
CA VAL A 355 28.27 -12.10 19.75
C VAL A 355 28.50 -12.62 18.33
N ASP A 356 29.61 -12.21 17.72
CA ASP A 356 30.05 -12.61 16.38
C ASP A 356 31.51 -13.07 16.44
N ASP A 357 31.71 -14.38 16.49
CA ASP A 357 33.02 -15.03 16.49
C ASP A 357 33.06 -16.09 15.37
N PRO A 358 34.23 -16.39 14.78
CA PRO A 358 34.35 -17.44 13.77
C PRO A 358 33.84 -18.83 14.21
N SER A 359 33.88 -19.13 15.50
CA SER A 359 33.54 -20.47 16.04
C SER A 359 32.17 -20.54 16.73
N TYR A 360 31.59 -19.40 17.11
CA TYR A 360 30.26 -19.33 17.73
C TYR A 360 29.57 -17.99 17.51
N ARG A 361 28.24 -18.02 17.46
CA ARG A 361 27.40 -16.82 17.36
C ARG A 361 26.26 -16.87 18.34
N ILE A 362 25.89 -15.70 18.85
CA ILE A 362 24.73 -15.56 19.73
C ILE A 362 23.81 -14.50 19.13
N LYS A 363 22.57 -14.89 18.85
CA LYS A 363 21.52 -13.99 18.37
C LYS A 363 20.38 -13.91 19.37
N LYS A 364 19.80 -12.72 19.47
CA LYS A 364 18.48 -12.52 20.07
C LYS A 364 17.47 -12.38 18.94
N VAL A 365 16.69 -13.43 18.72
CA VAL A 365 15.68 -13.53 17.67
C VAL A 365 14.34 -13.04 18.21
N TRP A 366 13.70 -12.12 17.50
CA TRP A 366 12.35 -11.60 17.77
C TRP A 366 11.44 -11.93 16.60
N MET A 367 10.39 -12.70 16.85
CA MET A 367 9.40 -13.10 15.86
C MET A 367 8.03 -12.50 16.17
N HIS A 368 7.40 -11.88 15.16
CA HIS A 368 6.04 -11.36 15.29
C HIS A 368 5.02 -12.50 15.40
N PRO A 369 3.86 -12.26 16.04
CA PRO A 369 2.74 -13.20 16.05
C PRO A 369 2.39 -13.71 14.64
N GLY A 370 2.18 -15.02 14.50
CA GLY A 370 1.78 -15.68 13.26
C GLY A 370 2.89 -15.78 12.20
N LYS A 371 4.15 -15.48 12.56
CA LYS A 371 5.29 -15.61 11.64
C LYS A 371 6.07 -16.89 11.87
N THR A 372 6.68 -17.38 10.79
CA THR A 372 7.46 -18.61 10.75
C THR A 372 8.84 -18.34 10.13
N ILE A 373 9.86 -18.96 10.71
CA ILE A 373 11.16 -19.19 10.06
C ILE A 373 11.06 -20.58 9.42
N TYR A 374 11.11 -20.62 8.08
CA TYR A 374 10.87 -21.83 7.29
C TYR A 374 11.88 -22.94 7.54
N ALA A 375 11.53 -24.16 7.12
CA ALA A 375 12.33 -25.33 7.40
C ALA A 375 13.70 -25.23 6.73
N HIS A 376 14.75 -25.35 7.52
CA HIS A 376 16.13 -25.34 7.05
C HIS A 376 16.99 -26.23 7.93
N SER A 377 18.21 -26.49 7.49
CA SER A 377 19.24 -27.14 8.30
C SER A 377 20.57 -26.43 8.12
N HIS A 378 21.52 -26.73 9.01
CA HIS A 378 22.86 -26.16 8.94
C HIS A 378 23.90 -27.21 8.64
N ARG A 379 24.81 -26.90 7.71
CA ARG A 379 25.85 -27.85 7.31
C ARG A 379 26.95 -28.00 8.34
N TYR A 380 27.34 -26.92 9.02
CA TYR A 380 28.59 -26.87 9.80
C TYR A 380 28.41 -26.45 11.26
N ARG A 381 27.18 -26.11 11.68
CA ARG A 381 26.87 -25.70 13.05
C ARG A 381 25.74 -26.51 13.67
N SER A 382 25.73 -26.52 14.99
CA SER A 382 24.60 -26.88 15.82
C SER A 382 24.05 -25.62 16.49
N GLU A 383 22.80 -25.65 16.91
CA GLU A 383 22.17 -24.50 17.58
C GLU A 383 21.50 -24.92 18.88
N HIS A 384 21.53 -24.01 19.85
CA HIS A 384 20.84 -24.16 21.13
C HIS A 384 19.95 -22.95 21.31
N TRP A 385 18.66 -23.19 21.48
CA TRP A 385 17.64 -22.16 21.57
C TRP A 385 17.07 -22.13 22.97
N SER A 386 16.85 -20.94 23.51
CA SER A 386 16.09 -20.73 24.74
C SER A 386 14.95 -19.76 24.49
N VAL A 387 13.73 -20.19 24.78
CA VAL A 387 12.53 -19.34 24.65
C VAL A 387 12.48 -18.40 25.86
N VAL A 388 12.59 -17.10 25.59
CA VAL A 388 12.61 -16.05 26.63
C VAL A 388 11.22 -15.49 26.89
N THR A 389 10.41 -15.31 25.84
CA THR A 389 9.03 -14.81 25.93
C THR A 389 8.19 -15.36 24.77
N GLY A 390 6.87 -15.49 24.98
CA GLY A 390 5.94 -15.96 23.95
C GLY A 390 5.81 -17.48 23.86
N THR A 391 5.08 -17.94 22.85
CA THR A 391 4.79 -19.37 22.63
C THR A 391 5.21 -19.75 21.22
N ALA A 392 6.10 -20.74 21.12
CA ALA A 392 6.64 -21.24 19.86
C ALA A 392 6.06 -22.61 19.53
N ARG A 393 5.78 -22.86 18.25
CA ARG A 393 5.71 -24.21 17.70
C ARG A 393 7.01 -24.49 16.97
N ILE A 394 7.77 -25.48 17.42
CA ILE A 394 9.04 -25.86 16.81
C ILE A 394 8.92 -27.28 16.27
N GLU A 395 9.34 -27.46 15.02
CA GLU A 395 9.39 -28.76 14.36
C GLU A 395 10.84 -29.16 14.16
N LEU A 396 11.21 -30.37 14.59
CA LEU A 396 12.55 -30.95 14.47
C LEU A 396 12.41 -32.30 13.75
N ASP A 397 13.03 -32.45 12.57
CA ASP A 397 12.98 -33.64 11.72
C ASP A 397 11.55 -34.21 11.54
N GLY A 398 10.56 -33.34 11.34
CA GLY A 398 9.15 -33.70 11.13
C GLY A 398 8.32 -33.88 12.40
N ILE A 399 8.94 -33.76 13.59
CA ILE A 399 8.26 -33.89 14.87
C ILE A 399 8.03 -32.49 15.46
N GLY A 400 6.77 -32.07 15.51
CA GLY A 400 6.36 -30.78 16.06
C GLY A 400 6.05 -30.82 17.55
N GLY A 401 6.45 -29.77 18.28
CA GLY A 401 6.10 -29.53 19.68
C GLY A 401 5.74 -28.06 19.94
N THR A 402 5.06 -27.79 21.06
CA THR A 402 4.81 -26.44 21.56
C THR A 402 5.75 -26.15 22.73
N TYR A 403 6.32 -24.94 22.74
CA TYR A 403 7.35 -24.51 23.66
C TYR A 403 7.01 -23.13 24.22
N GLU A 404 7.25 -22.93 25.51
CA GLU A 404 6.94 -21.72 26.26
C GLU A 404 8.19 -21.13 26.92
N MET A 405 8.02 -20.02 27.64
CA MET A 405 9.10 -19.36 28.36
C MET A 405 9.85 -20.31 29.29
N GLY A 406 11.18 -20.38 29.13
CA GLY A 406 12.06 -21.24 29.92
C GLY A 406 12.45 -22.54 29.22
N ASP A 407 11.74 -22.93 28.17
CA ASP A 407 12.09 -24.13 27.40
C ASP A 407 13.41 -23.96 26.63
N VAL A 408 14.13 -25.08 26.51
CA VAL A 408 15.42 -25.16 25.82
C VAL A 408 15.32 -26.23 24.72
N ILE A 409 15.80 -25.88 23.54
CA ILE A 409 15.72 -26.70 22.34
C ILE A 409 17.13 -26.86 21.76
N ASN A 410 17.49 -28.08 21.39
CA ASN A 410 18.77 -28.39 20.75
C ASN A 410 18.53 -28.79 19.30
N VAL A 411 19.15 -28.06 18.39
CA VAL A 411 19.13 -28.32 16.95
C VAL A 411 20.49 -28.90 16.57
N GLY A 412 20.50 -30.18 16.20
CA GLY A 412 21.71 -30.87 15.78
C GLY A 412 22.23 -30.38 14.43
N GLN A 413 23.53 -30.60 14.16
CA GLN A 413 24.09 -30.35 12.83
C GLN A 413 23.36 -31.21 11.78
N GLY A 414 22.94 -30.59 10.68
CA GLY A 414 22.18 -31.24 9.60
C GLY A 414 20.70 -31.50 9.92
N MET A 415 20.22 -31.25 11.14
CA MET A 415 18.83 -31.43 11.55
C MET A 415 17.93 -30.40 10.85
N VAL A 416 16.86 -30.87 10.22
CA VAL A 416 15.87 -29.97 9.61
C VAL A 416 14.97 -29.45 10.72
N HIS A 417 14.85 -28.13 10.79
CA HIS A 417 14.10 -27.48 11.86
C HIS A 417 13.32 -26.26 11.36
N GLN A 418 12.21 -25.97 12.03
CA GLN A 418 11.31 -24.85 11.76
C GLN A 418 10.81 -24.25 13.07
N VAL A 419 10.63 -22.93 13.13
CA VAL A 419 10.01 -22.27 14.29
C VAL A 419 8.90 -21.33 13.86
N SER A 420 7.78 -21.36 14.57
CA SER A 420 6.61 -20.52 14.33
C SER A 420 6.14 -19.87 15.62
N ASN A 421 5.82 -18.57 15.59
CA ASN A 421 5.17 -17.90 16.72
C ASN A 421 3.65 -18.12 16.68
N ILE A 422 3.17 -19.02 17.54
CA ILE A 422 1.74 -19.34 17.66
C ILE A 422 1.04 -18.54 18.76
N GLY A 423 1.76 -17.68 19.48
CA GLY A 423 1.20 -16.81 20.51
C GLY A 423 0.72 -15.45 20.00
N MET A 424 -0.03 -14.74 20.85
CA MET A 424 -0.51 -13.38 20.57
C MET A 424 0.51 -12.27 20.88
N ALA A 425 1.63 -12.63 21.50
CA ALA A 425 2.73 -11.73 21.83
C ALA A 425 3.98 -12.06 21.00
N PRO A 426 4.93 -11.12 20.84
CA PRO A 426 6.21 -11.42 20.21
C PRO A 426 6.95 -12.57 20.89
N LEU A 427 7.42 -13.51 20.08
CA LEU A 427 8.26 -14.63 20.51
C LEU A 427 9.71 -14.17 20.51
N VAL A 428 10.42 -14.36 21.62
CA VAL A 428 11.84 -14.04 21.73
C VAL A 428 12.64 -15.29 22.04
N ILE A 429 13.62 -15.59 21.21
CA ILE A 429 14.52 -16.74 21.34
C ILE A 429 15.95 -16.23 21.46
N ILE A 430 16.73 -16.76 22.40
CA ILE A 430 18.20 -16.67 22.35
C ILE A 430 18.70 -17.88 21.61
N GLU A 431 19.32 -17.66 20.45
CA GLU A 431 19.95 -18.67 19.61
C GLU A 431 21.46 -18.62 19.83
N VAL A 432 22.04 -19.75 20.19
CA VAL A 432 23.48 -19.95 20.31
C VAL A 432 23.91 -20.97 19.26
N SER A 433 24.66 -20.52 18.26
CA SER A 433 25.20 -21.37 17.20
C SER A 433 26.67 -21.68 17.47
N VAL A 434 27.08 -22.95 17.31
CA VAL A 434 28.48 -23.40 17.52
C VAL A 434 28.88 -24.34 16.39
N GLY A 435 30.04 -24.11 15.76
CA GLY A 435 30.48 -24.91 14.62
C GLY A 435 31.78 -24.45 13.97
N GLU A 436 32.22 -25.15 12.93
CA GLU A 436 33.39 -24.79 12.10
C GLU A 436 33.10 -23.57 11.21
N ASN A 437 31.84 -23.37 10.85
CA ASN A 437 31.32 -22.19 10.21
C ASN A 437 29.94 -21.90 10.80
N VAL A 438 29.77 -20.70 11.36
CA VAL A 438 28.51 -20.25 11.99
C VAL A 438 27.86 -19.10 11.23
N THR A 439 28.32 -18.80 10.01
CA THR A 439 27.71 -17.78 9.18
C THR A 439 26.50 -18.29 8.40
N GLU A 440 25.72 -17.37 7.83
CA GLU A 440 24.46 -17.70 7.15
C GLU A 440 24.65 -18.42 5.81
N ASP A 441 25.90 -18.52 5.32
CA ASP A 441 26.25 -19.28 4.12
C ASP A 441 26.18 -20.81 4.31
N ASP A 442 26.05 -21.28 5.57
CA ASP A 442 25.93 -22.70 5.92
C ASP A 442 24.50 -23.26 5.86
N ILE A 443 23.52 -22.38 5.61
CA ILE A 443 22.10 -22.72 5.59
C ILE A 443 21.78 -23.56 4.35
N ILE A 444 21.18 -24.71 4.58
CA ILE A 444 20.60 -25.57 3.55
C ILE A 444 19.08 -25.44 3.67
N SER A 445 18.46 -24.78 2.69
CA SER A 445 17.00 -24.76 2.59
C SER A 445 16.49 -26.19 2.39
N ALA A 446 15.54 -26.62 3.21
CA ALA A 446 14.77 -27.83 2.98
C ALA A 446 13.52 -27.47 2.15
N GLU A 447 12.97 -28.45 1.42
CA GLU A 447 11.64 -28.26 0.84
C GLU A 447 10.65 -28.03 1.98
N SER A 448 10.10 -26.81 2.05
CA SER A 448 8.95 -26.50 2.87
C SER A 448 7.96 -25.70 2.05
N ARG A 449 6.67 -25.97 2.27
CA ARG A 449 5.61 -25.11 1.78
C ARG A 449 5.40 -23.98 2.80
N ASP A 450 4.92 -22.84 2.31
CA ASP A 450 4.40 -21.80 3.20
C ASP A 450 3.32 -22.43 4.09
N LEU A 451 3.54 -22.39 5.41
CA LEU A 451 2.50 -22.73 6.37
C LEU A 451 1.65 -21.48 6.58
N ASN A 452 0.37 -21.57 6.26
CA ASN A 452 -0.58 -20.50 6.52
C ASN A 452 -1.11 -20.57 7.95
N GLU A 453 -1.95 -19.60 8.35
CA GLU A 453 -2.53 -19.57 9.69
C GLU A 453 -3.30 -20.86 10.02
N THR A 454 -3.99 -21.44 9.04
CA THR A 454 -4.70 -22.73 9.16
C THR A 454 -3.73 -23.88 9.50
N ASP A 455 -2.59 -23.97 8.80
CA ASP A 455 -1.56 -24.98 9.04
C ASP A 455 -0.90 -24.85 10.42
N LEU A 456 -0.80 -23.60 10.89
CA LEU A 456 -0.24 -23.25 12.19
C LEU A 456 -1.24 -23.46 13.35
N GLY A 457 -2.50 -23.75 13.04
CA GLY A 457 -3.56 -23.98 14.03
C GLY A 457 -4.23 -22.70 14.55
N TYR A 458 -4.12 -21.58 13.84
CA TYR A 458 -4.86 -20.36 14.18
C TYR A 458 -6.36 -20.54 13.92
N CYS A 459 -7.19 -20.03 14.82
CA CYS A 459 -8.64 -19.97 14.61
C CYS A 459 -8.97 -18.88 13.58
N LEU A 460 -9.27 -19.25 12.35
CA LEU A 460 -9.76 -18.30 11.34
C LEU A 460 -11.03 -17.58 11.81
N GLU A 461 -11.06 -16.28 11.61
CA GLU A 461 -12.26 -15.47 11.84
C GLU A 461 -13.39 -16.00 10.95
N PRO A 462 -14.58 -16.29 11.50
CA PRO A 462 -15.68 -16.87 10.74
C PRO A 462 -16.21 -15.92 9.65
N TYR A 463 -16.01 -14.62 9.84
CA TYR A 463 -16.34 -13.58 8.88
C TYR A 463 -15.51 -12.33 9.14
N VAL A 464 -15.30 -11.55 8.08
CA VAL A 464 -14.75 -10.18 8.16
C VAL A 464 -15.62 -9.21 7.37
N LYS A 465 -15.75 -7.98 7.84
CA LYS A 465 -16.29 -6.85 7.07
C LYS A 465 -15.23 -6.31 6.13
N LEU A 466 -15.63 -5.85 4.96
CA LEU A 466 -14.73 -5.18 4.02
C LEU A 466 -15.09 -3.70 3.88
N GLN A 467 -14.06 -2.88 3.71
CA GLN A 467 -14.14 -1.50 3.29
C GLN A 467 -13.77 -1.45 1.79
N PRO A 468 -14.59 -0.82 0.93
CA PRO A 468 -14.36 -0.84 -0.51
C PRO A 468 -13.23 0.09 -0.97
N ALA A 469 -12.69 -0.19 -2.15
CA ALA A 469 -11.90 0.78 -2.92
C ALA A 469 -12.81 1.66 -3.77
N PHE A 470 -12.62 2.99 -3.74
CA PHE A 470 -13.45 3.95 -4.47
C PHE A 470 -12.80 4.43 -5.77
N LYS A 471 -13.62 4.67 -6.80
CA LYS A 471 -13.23 5.29 -8.08
C LYS A 471 -14.13 6.50 -8.37
N ASP A 472 -13.56 7.57 -8.90
CA ASP A 472 -14.25 8.84 -9.19
C ASP A 472 -14.25 9.17 -10.69
N TYR A 473 -14.51 8.17 -11.53
CA TYR A 473 -14.57 8.35 -12.97
C TYR A 473 -15.55 9.45 -13.39
N LEU A 474 -15.29 10.07 -14.56
CA LEU A 474 -15.99 11.24 -15.08
C LEU A 474 -17.52 11.12 -15.13
N TRP A 475 -18.04 9.90 -15.17
CA TRP A 475 -19.47 9.62 -15.27
C TRP A 475 -20.16 9.41 -13.91
N GLY A 476 -19.40 9.44 -12.82
CA GLY A 476 -19.87 9.10 -11.48
C GLY A 476 -20.82 10.13 -10.86
N GLY A 477 -21.68 9.63 -9.98
CA GLY A 477 -22.61 10.45 -9.21
C GLY A 477 -22.25 10.61 -7.73
N ARG A 478 -23.26 10.93 -6.93
CA ARG A 478 -23.17 11.12 -5.47
C ARG A 478 -24.05 10.15 -4.68
N ARG A 479 -24.79 9.26 -5.34
CA ARG A 479 -25.75 8.35 -4.71
C ARG A 479 -25.06 7.38 -3.75
N LEU A 480 -23.85 6.93 -4.06
CA LEU A 480 -23.10 6.08 -3.12
C LEU A 480 -22.78 6.80 -1.79
N LYS A 481 -22.53 8.11 -1.83
CA LYS A 481 -22.33 8.92 -0.62
C LYS A 481 -23.65 9.20 0.10
N GLU A 482 -24.69 9.52 -0.66
CA GLU A 482 -25.97 10.02 -0.13
C GLU A 482 -26.90 8.90 0.35
N ILE A 483 -26.94 7.77 -0.35
CA ILE A 483 -27.79 6.60 -0.04
C ILE A 483 -27.06 5.63 0.87
N TYR A 484 -25.81 5.28 0.54
CA TYR A 484 -25.03 4.26 1.26
C TYR A 484 -24.01 4.83 2.25
N GLY A 485 -23.97 6.16 2.43
CA GLY A 485 -23.09 6.79 3.41
C GLY A 485 -21.60 6.56 3.16
N LYS A 486 -21.19 6.23 1.93
CA LYS A 486 -19.79 5.93 1.60
C LYS A 486 -18.92 7.18 1.83
N ARG A 487 -17.93 7.07 2.71
CA ARG A 487 -17.05 8.17 3.11
C ARG A 487 -15.70 8.09 2.41
N CYS A 488 -15.41 9.08 1.57
CA CYS A 488 -14.09 9.32 0.99
C CYS A 488 -13.93 10.81 0.63
N ASP A 489 -12.71 11.18 0.25
CA ASP A 489 -12.34 12.56 -0.10
C ASP A 489 -12.81 12.99 -1.51
N TYR A 490 -13.37 12.07 -2.32
CA TYR A 490 -13.87 12.41 -3.66
C TYR A 490 -15.20 13.15 -3.62
N ASP A 491 -15.40 14.09 -4.55
CA ASP A 491 -16.69 14.79 -4.71
C ASP A 491 -17.78 13.85 -5.23
N THR A 492 -17.41 12.95 -6.13
CA THR A 492 -18.27 11.92 -6.74
C THR A 492 -17.64 10.55 -6.56
N ILE A 493 -18.47 9.51 -6.41
CA ILE A 493 -18.03 8.11 -6.40
C ILE A 493 -18.73 7.42 -7.57
N ALA A 494 -17.97 7.09 -8.62
CA ALA A 494 -18.42 6.35 -9.77
C ALA A 494 -18.54 4.85 -9.47
N GLU A 495 -17.52 4.29 -8.82
CA GLU A 495 -17.49 2.88 -8.44
C GLU A 495 -17.04 2.72 -6.99
N SER A 496 -17.61 1.73 -6.31
CA SER A 496 -17.21 1.26 -5.00
C SER A 496 -16.99 -0.25 -5.07
N TRP A 497 -15.75 -0.69 -4.97
CA TRP A 497 -15.35 -2.10 -5.13
C TRP A 497 -15.48 -2.82 -3.77
N GLU A 498 -16.66 -3.41 -3.55
CA GLU A 498 -17.13 -3.99 -2.29
C GLU A 498 -16.41 -5.28 -1.90
N LEU A 499 -15.97 -6.06 -2.89
CA LEU A 499 -15.15 -7.26 -2.71
C LEU A 499 -14.11 -7.28 -3.83
N SER A 500 -12.86 -6.95 -3.50
CA SER A 500 -11.79 -6.91 -4.48
C SER A 500 -10.44 -7.29 -3.89
N ALA A 501 -9.79 -8.26 -4.52
CA ALA A 501 -8.36 -8.51 -4.40
C ALA A 501 -7.59 -8.04 -5.67
N HIS A 502 -8.24 -7.28 -6.55
CA HIS A 502 -7.67 -6.85 -7.82
C HIS A 502 -6.69 -5.68 -7.60
N ALA A 503 -5.52 -5.75 -8.26
CA ALA A 503 -4.40 -4.82 -8.02
C ALA A 503 -4.74 -3.34 -8.30
N GLU A 504 -5.67 -3.07 -9.21
CA GLU A 504 -6.12 -1.70 -9.51
C GLU A 504 -7.00 -1.08 -8.41
N GLY A 505 -7.53 -1.86 -7.46
CA GLY A 505 -8.36 -1.34 -6.37
C GLY A 505 -8.73 -2.44 -5.39
N GLN A 506 -7.92 -2.68 -4.36
CA GLN A 506 -8.20 -3.70 -3.36
C GLN A 506 -9.12 -3.18 -2.26
N SER A 507 -10.07 -4.01 -1.82
CA SER A 507 -10.81 -3.76 -0.58
C SER A 507 -9.87 -3.91 0.61
N THR A 508 -10.24 -3.34 1.76
CA THR A 508 -9.49 -3.43 3.02
C THR A 508 -10.34 -4.15 4.05
N VAL A 509 -9.77 -5.06 4.84
CA VAL A 509 -10.46 -5.70 5.95
C VAL A 509 -10.80 -4.65 7.01
N ALA A 510 -12.08 -4.53 7.38
CA ALA A 510 -12.60 -3.43 8.21
C ALA A 510 -12.92 -3.85 9.66
N SER A 511 -12.91 -5.15 9.94
CA SER A 511 -13.18 -5.72 11.27
C SER A 511 -12.15 -6.78 11.63
N GLY A 512 -12.17 -7.23 12.88
CA GLY A 512 -11.40 -8.40 13.27
C GLY A 512 -9.91 -8.15 13.48
N TRP A 513 -9.15 -9.23 13.62
CA TRP A 513 -7.70 -9.21 13.86
C TRP A 513 -6.92 -8.65 12.68
N HIS A 514 -7.48 -8.77 11.48
CA HIS A 514 -6.87 -8.32 10.23
C HIS A 514 -7.30 -6.91 9.81
N LYS A 515 -7.97 -6.16 10.68
CA LYS A 515 -8.44 -4.80 10.38
C LYS A 515 -7.31 -3.89 9.86
N GLY A 516 -7.55 -3.24 8.73
CA GLY A 516 -6.63 -2.34 8.03
C GLY A 516 -5.79 -3.02 6.94
N MET A 517 -5.81 -4.35 6.87
CA MET A 517 -5.08 -5.14 5.87
C MET A 517 -5.78 -5.12 4.51
N LEU A 518 -5.02 -5.05 3.42
CA LEU A 518 -5.59 -5.24 2.07
C LEU A 518 -6.15 -6.65 1.93
N PHE A 519 -7.28 -6.78 1.25
CA PHE A 519 -7.99 -8.05 1.15
C PHE A 519 -7.15 -9.13 0.46
N GLY A 520 -6.34 -8.80 -0.55
CA GLY A 520 -5.41 -9.76 -1.16
C GLY A 520 -4.38 -10.32 -0.16
N GLU A 521 -3.87 -9.50 0.75
CA GLU A 521 -2.94 -9.96 1.81
C GLU A 521 -3.64 -10.84 2.84
N TYR A 522 -4.88 -10.50 3.18
CA TYR A 522 -5.70 -11.32 4.05
C TYR A 522 -5.89 -12.73 3.45
N LEU A 523 -6.19 -12.81 2.15
CA LEU A 523 -6.32 -14.08 1.43
C LEU A 523 -5.03 -14.92 1.44
N GLU A 524 -3.86 -14.28 1.31
CA GLU A 524 -2.57 -14.97 1.44
C GLU A 524 -2.37 -15.56 2.84
N LYS A 525 -2.79 -14.83 3.89
CA LYS A 525 -2.63 -15.25 5.30
C LYS A 525 -3.54 -16.40 5.69
N ILE A 526 -4.81 -16.34 5.27
CA ILE A 526 -5.77 -17.40 5.57
C ILE A 526 -5.59 -18.63 4.67
N GLY A 527 -4.79 -18.52 3.60
CA GLY A 527 -4.52 -19.60 2.65
C GLY A 527 -5.61 -19.80 1.59
N ARG A 528 -5.21 -20.27 0.41
CA ARG A 528 -6.11 -20.49 -0.74
C ARG A 528 -7.14 -21.59 -0.47
N GLU A 529 -6.81 -22.55 0.39
CA GLU A 529 -7.72 -23.60 0.83
C GLU A 529 -8.93 -23.05 1.59
N SER A 530 -8.81 -21.86 2.21
CA SER A 530 -9.90 -21.16 2.88
C SER A 530 -10.93 -20.56 1.90
N LEU A 531 -10.68 -20.62 0.59
CA LEU A 531 -11.63 -20.20 -0.46
C LEU A 531 -12.54 -21.33 -0.95
N GLY A 532 -12.29 -22.57 -0.52
CA GLY A 532 -13.02 -23.76 -0.96
C GLY A 532 -12.41 -24.42 -2.20
N TRP A 533 -12.71 -25.71 -2.41
CA TRP A 533 -12.01 -26.52 -3.42
C TRP A 533 -12.21 -26.00 -4.85
N LYS A 534 -13.33 -25.33 -5.16
CA LYS A 534 -13.60 -24.75 -6.49
C LYS A 534 -12.62 -23.63 -6.86
N CYS A 535 -12.04 -22.97 -5.87
CA CYS A 535 -11.12 -21.84 -6.07
C CYS A 535 -9.64 -22.26 -6.15
N GLN A 536 -9.31 -23.52 -5.81
CA GLN A 536 -7.90 -23.94 -5.65
C GLN A 536 -7.10 -23.96 -6.95
N SER A 537 -7.75 -24.18 -8.09
CA SER A 537 -7.11 -24.15 -9.41
C SER A 537 -6.88 -22.74 -9.97
N LEU A 538 -7.47 -21.71 -9.35
CA LEU A 538 -7.44 -20.34 -9.85
C LEU A 538 -6.31 -19.54 -9.22
N VAL A 539 -5.40 -19.01 -10.05
CA VAL A 539 -4.20 -18.29 -9.60
C VAL A 539 -4.55 -17.06 -8.77
N ASN A 540 -5.57 -16.31 -9.21
CA ASN A 540 -6.06 -15.12 -8.54
C ASN A 540 -7.44 -15.35 -7.92
N PHE A 541 -7.82 -14.47 -6.99
CA PHE A 541 -9.17 -14.45 -6.43
C PHE A 541 -10.22 -14.31 -7.56
N PRO A 542 -11.31 -15.09 -7.55
CA PRO A 542 -12.13 -15.27 -8.76
C PRO A 542 -13.13 -14.17 -9.07
N ILE A 543 -13.60 -13.42 -8.07
CA ILE A 543 -14.77 -12.53 -8.21
C ILE A 543 -14.40 -11.10 -7.80
N LEU A 544 -14.99 -10.13 -8.50
CA LEU A 544 -15.02 -8.72 -8.12
C LEU A 544 -16.48 -8.26 -8.01
N ILE A 545 -16.84 -7.62 -6.89
CA ILE A 545 -18.18 -7.05 -6.67
C ILE A 545 -18.08 -5.54 -6.52
N LYS A 546 -18.96 -4.80 -7.20
CA LYS A 546 -18.97 -3.33 -7.18
C LYS A 546 -20.37 -2.78 -7.03
N PHE A 547 -20.47 -1.59 -6.46
CA PHE A 547 -21.55 -0.66 -6.78
C PHE A 547 -21.10 0.35 -7.83
N ILE A 548 -21.98 0.66 -8.78
CA ILE A 548 -21.75 1.61 -9.86
C ILE A 548 -22.87 2.66 -9.87
N ASP A 549 -22.51 3.94 -9.70
CA ASP A 549 -23.43 5.09 -9.79
C ASP A 549 -23.22 5.84 -11.11
N ALA A 550 -23.95 5.42 -12.13
CA ALA A 550 -23.88 5.96 -13.48
C ALA A 550 -24.74 7.21 -13.59
N LYS A 551 -24.21 8.36 -13.17
CA LYS A 551 -24.88 9.67 -13.38
C LYS A 551 -24.92 10.03 -14.87
N GLU A 552 -23.82 9.82 -15.57
CA GLU A 552 -23.67 9.98 -17.02
C GLU A 552 -23.49 8.61 -17.69
N PRO A 553 -23.74 8.46 -18.99
CA PRO A 553 -23.61 7.17 -19.66
C PRO A 553 -22.14 6.67 -19.65
N LEU A 554 -21.92 5.40 -19.36
CA LEU A 554 -20.61 4.78 -19.48
C LEU A 554 -20.25 4.53 -20.95
N SER A 555 -18.96 4.36 -21.23
CA SER A 555 -18.49 4.04 -22.57
C SER A 555 -19.13 2.78 -23.13
N VAL A 556 -19.33 2.76 -24.45
CA VAL A 556 -19.60 1.51 -25.18
C VAL A 556 -18.34 0.68 -25.20
N GLN A 557 -18.47 -0.56 -24.72
CA GLN A 557 -17.34 -1.44 -24.49
C GLN A 557 -17.69 -2.90 -24.69
N VAL A 558 -16.65 -3.73 -24.75
CA VAL A 558 -16.75 -5.19 -24.79
C VAL A 558 -15.63 -5.80 -23.95
N HIS A 559 -15.89 -6.99 -23.43
CA HIS A 559 -14.99 -7.74 -22.57
C HIS A 559 -14.54 -9.03 -23.26
N PRO A 560 -13.25 -9.40 -23.21
CA PRO A 560 -12.79 -10.68 -23.74
C PRO A 560 -13.21 -11.86 -22.85
N ASP A 561 -13.16 -13.06 -23.42
CA ASP A 561 -13.23 -14.31 -22.68
C ASP A 561 -11.88 -14.67 -22.05
N ASP A 562 -11.83 -15.80 -21.32
CA ASP A 562 -10.61 -16.22 -20.63
C ASP A 562 -9.47 -16.55 -21.60
N GLU A 563 -9.77 -17.11 -22.78
CA GLU A 563 -8.75 -17.53 -23.75
C GLU A 563 -8.03 -16.30 -24.33
N TYR A 564 -8.79 -15.33 -24.85
CA TYR A 564 -8.23 -14.12 -25.41
C TYR A 564 -7.54 -13.26 -24.33
N ALA A 565 -8.14 -13.15 -23.14
CA ALA A 565 -7.58 -12.34 -22.06
C ALA A 565 -6.24 -12.90 -21.53
N LEU A 566 -6.12 -14.23 -21.40
CA LEU A 566 -4.88 -14.87 -20.95
C LEU A 566 -3.76 -14.69 -21.98
N GLU A 567 -4.06 -14.80 -23.27
CA GLU A 567 -3.09 -14.61 -24.34
C GLU A 567 -2.64 -13.16 -24.49
N MET A 568 -3.58 -12.21 -24.47
CA MET A 568 -3.33 -10.82 -24.86
C MET A 568 -3.04 -9.89 -23.69
N GLU A 569 -3.55 -10.21 -22.49
CA GLU A 569 -3.46 -9.34 -21.31
C GLU A 569 -2.83 -10.04 -20.10
N ASN A 570 -2.66 -11.37 -20.16
CA ASN A 570 -2.21 -12.19 -19.02
C ASN A 570 -3.13 -12.03 -17.78
N GLU A 571 -4.44 -11.92 -18.03
CA GLU A 571 -5.50 -11.82 -17.03
C GLU A 571 -6.66 -12.76 -17.37
N TYR A 572 -7.61 -12.93 -16.45
CA TYR A 572 -8.86 -13.66 -16.75
C TYR A 572 -9.80 -12.81 -17.60
N GLY A 573 -10.72 -13.50 -18.28
CA GLY A 573 -11.82 -12.86 -19.00
C GLY A 573 -12.78 -12.16 -18.06
N LYS A 574 -13.81 -11.54 -18.62
CA LYS A 574 -14.75 -10.73 -17.84
C LYS A 574 -16.19 -10.97 -18.28
N ASN A 575 -16.78 -11.99 -17.67
CA ASN A 575 -18.23 -12.17 -17.61
C ASN A 575 -18.77 -11.48 -16.36
N GLU A 576 -19.96 -10.89 -16.48
CA GLU A 576 -20.54 -10.08 -15.42
C GLU A 576 -22.07 -10.17 -15.34
N MET A 577 -22.60 -9.78 -14.20
CA MET A 577 -24.02 -9.66 -13.91
C MET A 577 -24.28 -8.29 -13.28
N TRP A 578 -25.33 -7.63 -13.74
CA TRP A 578 -25.83 -6.38 -13.20
C TRP A 578 -27.18 -6.59 -12.54
N TYR A 579 -27.26 -6.24 -11.25
CA TYR A 579 -28.51 -6.09 -10.52
C TYR A 579 -28.84 -4.60 -10.37
N VAL A 580 -29.98 -4.17 -10.89
CA VAL A 580 -30.39 -2.76 -10.85
C VAL A 580 -30.92 -2.42 -9.47
N LEU A 581 -30.17 -1.61 -8.71
CA LEU A 581 -30.55 -1.16 -7.37
C LEU A 581 -31.55 -0.01 -7.44
N ASP A 582 -31.31 0.93 -8.35
CA ASP A 582 -32.16 2.09 -8.58
C ASP A 582 -32.00 2.61 -10.03
N ALA A 583 -33.04 3.23 -10.57
CA ALA A 583 -33.05 3.75 -11.94
C ALA A 583 -33.99 4.95 -12.11
N GLU A 584 -33.51 6.01 -12.76
CA GLU A 584 -34.36 7.16 -13.12
C GLU A 584 -35.40 6.80 -14.19
N PRO A 585 -36.54 7.52 -14.24
CA PRO A 585 -37.53 7.34 -15.30
C PRO A 585 -36.90 7.45 -16.70
N GLY A 586 -37.06 6.40 -17.51
CA GLY A 586 -36.51 6.34 -18.86
C GLY A 586 -35.05 5.89 -18.95
N ALA A 587 -34.43 5.52 -17.83
CA ALA A 587 -33.11 4.92 -17.83
C ALA A 587 -33.06 3.60 -18.61
N PHE A 588 -31.90 3.31 -19.20
CA PHE A 588 -31.71 2.18 -20.09
C PHE A 588 -30.25 1.73 -20.11
N ILE A 589 -30.02 0.50 -20.54
CA ILE A 589 -28.69 -0.01 -20.90
C ILE A 589 -28.62 -0.30 -22.40
N TYR A 590 -27.40 -0.29 -22.93
CA TYR A 590 -27.10 -0.95 -24.20
C TYR A 590 -26.59 -2.36 -23.92
N CYS A 591 -27.17 -3.36 -24.56
CA CYS A 591 -26.75 -4.75 -24.40
C CYS A 591 -26.90 -5.53 -25.71
N GLY A 592 -25.76 -5.83 -26.34
CA GLY A 592 -25.61 -6.44 -27.65
C GLY A 592 -26.17 -5.60 -28.81
N PHE A 593 -26.25 -6.20 -30.00
CA PHE A 593 -26.75 -5.55 -31.21
C PHE A 593 -28.24 -5.82 -31.45
N LYS A 594 -28.95 -4.88 -32.09
CA LYS A 594 -30.38 -5.05 -32.47
C LYS A 594 -30.59 -6.15 -33.50
N LYS A 595 -29.60 -6.34 -34.37
CA LYS A 595 -29.58 -7.25 -35.51
C LYS A 595 -28.15 -7.74 -35.70
N HIS A 596 -27.97 -8.70 -36.59
CA HIS A 596 -26.63 -9.11 -37.00
C HIS A 596 -25.92 -7.92 -37.67
N VAL A 597 -24.65 -7.72 -37.34
CA VAL A 597 -23.78 -6.65 -37.86
C VAL A 597 -22.46 -7.26 -38.33
N SER A 598 -21.76 -6.61 -39.27
CA SER A 598 -20.39 -7.01 -39.64
C SER A 598 -19.35 -6.21 -38.86
N LYS A 599 -18.11 -6.71 -38.75
CA LYS A 599 -17.02 -5.97 -38.09
C LYS A 599 -16.73 -4.64 -38.79
N GLU A 600 -16.85 -4.62 -40.11
CA GLU A 600 -16.66 -3.42 -40.95
C GLU A 600 -17.76 -2.39 -40.72
N GLU A 601 -19.02 -2.82 -40.55
CA GLU A 601 -20.12 -1.91 -40.18
C GLU A 601 -19.84 -1.27 -38.82
N VAL A 602 -19.47 -2.06 -37.82
CA VAL A 602 -19.18 -1.55 -36.46
C VAL A 602 -18.00 -0.58 -36.48
N GLU A 603 -16.90 -0.93 -37.16
CA GLU A 603 -15.73 -0.06 -37.26
C GLU A 603 -16.07 1.27 -37.96
N GLY A 604 -16.83 1.24 -39.06
CA GLY A 604 -17.31 2.44 -39.75
C GLY A 604 -18.16 3.32 -38.84
N ARG A 605 -19.08 2.72 -38.09
CA ARG A 605 -19.96 3.43 -37.14
C ARG A 605 -19.20 4.02 -35.95
N ILE A 606 -18.11 3.40 -35.50
CA ILE A 606 -17.22 3.99 -34.48
C ILE A 606 -16.56 5.25 -35.04
N ARG A 607 -15.99 5.17 -36.26
CA ARG A 607 -15.34 6.32 -36.93
C ARG A 607 -16.30 7.50 -37.13
N GLU A 608 -17.56 7.19 -37.42
CA GLU A 608 -18.62 8.18 -37.64
C GLU A 608 -19.35 8.61 -36.36
N ASN A 609 -19.00 8.06 -35.19
CA ASN A 609 -19.67 8.30 -33.90
C ASN A 609 -21.17 7.92 -33.87
N THR A 610 -21.59 6.93 -34.66
CA THR A 610 -22.98 6.47 -34.79
C THR A 610 -23.19 5.03 -34.29
N VAL A 611 -22.22 4.45 -33.58
CA VAL A 611 -22.28 3.05 -33.10
C VAL A 611 -23.49 2.76 -32.21
N THR A 612 -23.99 3.74 -31.45
CA THR A 612 -25.16 3.57 -30.57
C THR A 612 -26.47 3.33 -31.32
N GLU A 613 -26.54 3.65 -32.62
CA GLU A 613 -27.73 3.43 -33.45
C GLU A 613 -28.03 1.95 -33.71
N ILE A 614 -26.97 1.13 -33.74
CA ILE A 614 -27.04 -0.31 -34.02
C ILE A 614 -27.09 -1.18 -32.74
N LEU A 615 -26.82 -0.58 -31.57
CA LEU A 615 -26.90 -1.26 -30.28
C LEU A 615 -28.34 -1.47 -29.82
N ASN A 616 -28.60 -2.61 -29.22
CA ASN A 616 -29.89 -2.92 -28.61
C ASN A 616 -30.05 -2.14 -27.29
N LYS A 617 -31.10 -1.30 -27.25
CA LYS A 617 -31.40 -0.40 -26.14
C LYS A 617 -32.50 -1.01 -25.26
N VAL A 618 -32.20 -1.29 -24.01
CA VAL A 618 -33.08 -2.01 -23.08
C VAL A 618 -33.46 -1.10 -21.91
N PRO A 619 -34.74 -0.74 -21.75
CA PRO A 619 -35.21 -0.04 -20.55
C PRO A 619 -34.96 -0.87 -19.30
N VAL A 620 -34.66 -0.20 -18.18
CA VAL A 620 -34.37 -0.88 -16.90
C VAL A 620 -35.28 -0.37 -15.78
N ALA A 621 -35.54 -1.22 -14.80
CA ALA A 621 -36.23 -0.90 -13.55
C ALA A 621 -35.49 -1.51 -12.34
N PRO A 622 -35.67 -0.97 -11.12
CA PRO A 622 -35.12 -1.57 -9.90
C PRO A 622 -35.54 -3.03 -9.75
N GLY A 623 -34.59 -3.90 -9.44
CA GLY A 623 -34.77 -5.35 -9.32
C GLY A 623 -34.62 -6.15 -10.63
N ASP A 624 -34.37 -5.48 -11.76
CA ASP A 624 -33.98 -6.15 -13.01
C ASP A 624 -32.56 -6.73 -12.91
N VAL A 625 -32.35 -7.81 -13.67
CA VAL A 625 -31.07 -8.55 -13.70
C VAL A 625 -30.63 -8.76 -15.14
N TYR A 626 -29.38 -8.43 -15.44
CA TYR A 626 -28.78 -8.63 -16.76
C TYR A 626 -27.46 -9.38 -16.62
N PHE A 627 -27.34 -10.51 -17.31
CA PHE A 627 -26.07 -11.20 -17.46
C PHE A 627 -25.43 -10.83 -18.79
N ILE A 628 -24.17 -10.47 -18.72
CA ILE A 628 -23.38 -9.95 -19.83
C ILE A 628 -22.21 -10.91 -20.03
N SER A 629 -22.37 -11.81 -21.01
CA SER A 629 -21.31 -12.73 -21.39
C SER A 629 -20.17 -11.98 -22.08
N ALA A 630 -18.95 -12.49 -21.92
CA ALA A 630 -17.81 -12.04 -22.71
C ALA A 630 -18.14 -12.00 -24.22
N GLY A 631 -17.62 -10.99 -24.91
CA GLY A 631 -17.94 -10.66 -26.31
C GLY A 631 -19.21 -9.83 -26.50
N THR A 632 -20.07 -9.66 -25.50
CA THR A 632 -21.26 -8.81 -25.62
C THR A 632 -20.87 -7.34 -25.62
N VAL A 633 -21.19 -6.58 -26.67
CA VAL A 633 -21.02 -5.11 -26.67
C VAL A 633 -22.10 -4.48 -25.80
N HIS A 634 -21.72 -3.68 -24.81
CA HIS A 634 -22.65 -3.13 -23.82
C HIS A 634 -22.23 -1.75 -23.31
N ALA A 635 -23.16 -1.07 -22.63
CA ALA A 635 -22.91 0.14 -21.85
C ALA A 635 -24.04 0.40 -20.85
N ILE A 636 -23.70 0.93 -19.68
CA ILE A 636 -24.67 1.44 -18.71
C ILE A 636 -25.07 2.87 -19.14
N GLY A 637 -26.37 3.15 -19.26
CA GLY A 637 -26.88 4.50 -19.51
C GLY A 637 -26.85 5.39 -18.27
N SER A 638 -27.28 6.65 -18.41
CA SER A 638 -27.37 7.61 -17.31
C SER A 638 -28.51 7.29 -16.34
N GLY A 639 -28.34 7.70 -15.09
CA GLY A 639 -29.36 7.65 -14.04
C GLY A 639 -29.52 6.29 -13.35
N ILE A 640 -28.55 5.38 -13.49
CA ILE A 640 -28.65 3.99 -12.99
C ILE A 640 -27.67 3.75 -11.84
N LEU A 641 -28.17 3.13 -10.77
CA LEU A 641 -27.36 2.58 -9.68
C LEU A 641 -27.43 1.05 -9.74
N ILE A 642 -26.30 0.37 -9.85
CA ILE A 642 -26.25 -1.10 -9.94
C ILE A 642 -25.29 -1.74 -8.95
N CYS A 643 -25.57 -3.01 -8.61
CA CYS A 643 -24.60 -3.95 -8.06
C CYS A 643 -24.08 -4.83 -9.20
N GLU A 644 -22.80 -4.73 -9.51
CA GLU A 644 -22.10 -5.52 -10.52
C GLU A 644 -21.33 -6.65 -9.85
N ILE A 645 -21.54 -7.88 -10.30
CA ILE A 645 -20.79 -9.07 -9.87
C ILE A 645 -20.12 -9.64 -11.12
N GLN A 646 -18.80 -9.74 -11.11
CA GLN A 646 -18.01 -10.11 -12.27
C GLN A 646 -16.85 -11.03 -11.89
N GLN A 647 -16.24 -11.67 -12.90
CA GLN A 647 -14.89 -12.21 -12.73
C GLN A 647 -13.93 -11.10 -12.27
N SER A 648 -12.92 -11.45 -11.49
CA SER A 648 -11.91 -10.50 -11.03
C SER A 648 -10.95 -10.08 -12.16
N SER A 649 -11.43 -9.19 -13.03
CA SER A 649 -10.72 -8.67 -14.20
C SER A 649 -11.10 -7.20 -14.44
N ALA A 650 -10.13 -6.38 -14.80
CA ALA A 650 -10.36 -5.00 -15.25
C ALA A 650 -10.36 -4.87 -16.78
N CYS A 651 -10.19 -5.97 -17.52
CA CYS A 651 -10.01 -5.95 -18.96
C CYS A 651 -11.23 -5.39 -19.71
N THR A 652 -11.05 -4.22 -20.33
CA THR A 652 -12.13 -3.48 -20.98
C THR A 652 -11.69 -2.90 -22.32
N TYR A 653 -12.33 -3.32 -23.41
CA TYR A 653 -12.08 -2.76 -24.74
C TYR A 653 -13.12 -1.72 -25.09
N ARG A 654 -12.71 -0.45 -25.02
CA ARG A 654 -13.57 0.69 -25.27
C ARG A 654 -13.72 0.97 -26.75
N MET A 655 -14.95 1.06 -27.22
CA MET A 655 -15.27 1.29 -28.64
C MET A 655 -15.69 2.74 -28.87
N TYR A 656 -16.42 3.33 -27.93
CA TYR A 656 -16.93 4.69 -28.05
C TYR A 656 -17.15 5.34 -26.68
N ASP A 657 -16.86 6.64 -26.58
CA ASP A 657 -16.89 7.37 -25.31
C ASP A 657 -17.61 8.73 -25.39
N TYR A 658 -18.51 8.90 -26.37
CA TYR A 658 -19.29 10.13 -26.59
C TYR A 658 -18.44 11.38 -26.86
N GLY A 659 -17.19 11.21 -27.32
CA GLY A 659 -16.28 12.34 -27.53
C GLY A 659 -15.99 13.13 -26.24
N ARG A 660 -16.13 12.49 -25.07
CA ARG A 660 -15.87 13.15 -23.79
C ARG A 660 -14.39 13.42 -23.60
N LYS A 661 -14.10 14.58 -23.01
CA LYS A 661 -12.77 14.96 -22.57
C LYS A 661 -12.73 14.95 -21.05
N ASP A 662 -11.58 14.55 -20.50
CA ASP A 662 -11.31 14.73 -19.08
C ASP A 662 -11.20 16.23 -18.73
N ARG A 663 -11.11 16.54 -17.43
CA ARG A 663 -10.93 17.92 -16.94
C ARG A 663 -9.66 18.62 -17.46
N PHE A 664 -8.76 17.87 -18.08
CA PHE A 664 -7.52 18.36 -18.68
C PHE A 664 -7.60 18.48 -20.21
N GLY A 665 -8.76 18.18 -20.81
CA GLY A 665 -9.00 18.28 -22.24
C GLY A 665 -8.58 17.06 -23.07
N ASN A 666 -8.17 15.95 -22.46
CA ASN A 666 -7.75 14.74 -23.16
C ASN A 666 -8.92 13.78 -23.40
N TYR A 667 -8.91 13.08 -24.54
CA TYR A 667 -9.83 11.97 -24.80
C TYR A 667 -9.34 10.69 -24.09
N ARG A 668 -10.29 9.83 -23.67
CA ARG A 668 -9.94 8.49 -23.20
C ARG A 668 -9.56 7.59 -24.37
N GLU A 669 -8.66 6.66 -24.09
CA GLU A 669 -8.22 5.66 -25.06
C GLU A 669 -9.38 4.76 -25.54
N LEU A 670 -9.39 4.48 -26.83
CA LEU A 670 -10.27 3.52 -27.50
C LEU A 670 -9.44 2.31 -27.94
N HIS A 671 -9.97 1.11 -27.73
CA HIS A 671 -9.33 -0.17 -28.03
C HIS A 671 -10.02 -0.85 -29.23
N VAL A 672 -10.21 -0.10 -30.32
CA VAL A 672 -11.10 -0.50 -31.44
C VAL A 672 -10.73 -1.88 -31.99
N GLN A 673 -9.46 -2.12 -32.32
CA GLN A 673 -9.05 -3.41 -32.90
C GLN A 673 -9.32 -4.59 -31.96
N LYS A 674 -8.89 -4.49 -30.69
CA LYS A 674 -9.12 -5.54 -29.68
C LYS A 674 -10.62 -5.77 -29.45
N ALA A 675 -11.42 -4.70 -29.46
CA ALA A 675 -12.88 -4.83 -29.35
C ALA A 675 -13.49 -5.58 -30.54
N LEU A 676 -13.06 -5.28 -31.76
CA LEU A 676 -13.51 -5.99 -32.97
C LEU A 676 -13.11 -7.45 -32.95
N ASP A 677 -11.97 -7.81 -32.36
CA ASP A 677 -11.50 -9.19 -32.30
C ASP A 677 -12.44 -10.07 -31.47
N VAL A 678 -12.95 -9.56 -30.34
CA VAL A 678 -13.69 -10.35 -29.35
C VAL A 678 -15.21 -10.19 -29.39
N MET A 679 -15.74 -9.18 -30.08
CA MET A 679 -17.18 -8.90 -30.05
C MET A 679 -18.04 -9.97 -30.75
N ASP A 680 -19.19 -10.27 -30.16
CA ASP A 680 -20.23 -11.08 -30.77
C ASP A 680 -21.08 -10.22 -31.71
N CYS A 681 -21.04 -10.56 -33.00
CA CYS A 681 -21.74 -9.86 -34.08
C CYS A 681 -23.21 -10.29 -34.22
N ARG A 682 -23.69 -11.25 -33.43
CA ARG A 682 -25.08 -11.73 -33.48
C ARG A 682 -26.04 -10.78 -32.76
N PRO A 683 -27.34 -10.81 -33.09
CA PRO A 683 -28.35 -10.09 -32.31
C PRO A 683 -28.33 -10.52 -30.84
N TYR A 684 -28.59 -9.58 -29.94
CA TYR A 684 -28.63 -9.87 -28.51
C TYR A 684 -29.75 -10.86 -28.16
N VAL A 685 -29.40 -11.89 -27.41
CA VAL A 685 -30.35 -12.82 -26.79
C VAL A 685 -30.13 -12.76 -25.27
N PRO A 686 -31.09 -12.23 -24.49
CA PRO A 686 -30.96 -12.15 -23.05
C PRO A 686 -30.83 -13.55 -22.45
N GLN A 687 -29.79 -13.75 -21.64
CA GLN A 687 -29.69 -14.94 -20.81
C GLN A 687 -30.53 -14.76 -19.55
N LYS A 688 -31.53 -15.61 -19.37
CA LYS A 688 -32.43 -15.60 -18.22
C LYS A 688 -32.14 -16.77 -17.30
N PHE A 689 -32.08 -16.50 -16.00
CA PHE A 689 -32.02 -17.53 -14.96
C PHE A 689 -33.40 -17.58 -14.30
N GLU A 690 -34.27 -18.47 -14.78
CA GLU A 690 -35.62 -18.63 -14.25
C GLU A 690 -35.59 -19.55 -13.04
N ALA A 691 -35.51 -18.97 -11.85
CA ALA A 691 -35.95 -19.59 -10.61
C ALA A 691 -36.96 -18.65 -9.94
N GLY A 692 -38.08 -19.22 -9.48
CA GLY A 692 -39.12 -18.45 -8.79
C GLY A 692 -38.61 -17.84 -7.48
N VAL A 693 -39.42 -16.98 -6.87
CA VAL A 693 -39.15 -16.50 -5.50
C VAL A 693 -39.56 -17.61 -4.54
N GLU A 694 -38.62 -18.12 -3.74
CA GLU A 694 -38.92 -19.05 -2.67
C GLU A 694 -39.26 -18.26 -1.40
N LYS A 695 -40.38 -18.59 -0.76
CA LYS A 695 -40.82 -17.94 0.47
C LYS A 695 -40.63 -18.86 1.66
N TRP A 696 -40.00 -18.32 2.69
CA TRP A 696 -39.79 -18.95 3.99
C TRP A 696 -40.48 -18.11 5.06
N GLU A 697 -40.52 -18.59 6.30
CA GLU A 697 -41.22 -17.90 7.40
C GLU A 697 -40.67 -16.49 7.65
N HIS A 698 -39.36 -16.31 7.54
CA HIS A 698 -38.66 -15.07 7.90
C HIS A 698 -37.85 -14.46 6.75
N TYR A 699 -37.89 -15.05 5.55
CA TYR A 699 -37.18 -14.49 4.40
C TYR A 699 -37.75 -14.99 3.07
N GLU A 700 -37.45 -14.26 2.01
CA GLU A 700 -37.67 -14.66 0.62
C GLU A 700 -36.33 -14.73 -0.11
N SER A 701 -36.15 -15.70 -1.02
CA SER A 701 -34.94 -15.82 -1.83
C SER A 701 -35.29 -15.78 -3.33
N ARG A 702 -34.41 -15.15 -4.12
CA ARG A 702 -34.51 -15.07 -5.58
C ARG A 702 -33.14 -15.29 -6.20
N LEU A 703 -33.00 -16.32 -7.03
CA LEU A 703 -31.79 -16.51 -7.83
C LEU A 703 -31.64 -15.35 -8.82
N LEU A 704 -30.48 -14.69 -8.82
CA LEU A 704 -30.16 -13.63 -9.78
C LEU A 704 -29.37 -14.20 -10.96
N CYS A 705 -28.35 -15.02 -10.68
CA CYS A 705 -27.47 -15.60 -11.68
C CYS A 705 -26.93 -16.95 -11.21
N CYS A 706 -26.80 -17.90 -12.13
CA CYS A 706 -26.08 -19.16 -11.93
C CYS A 706 -25.29 -19.46 -13.21
N CYS A 707 -24.05 -19.00 -13.27
CA CYS A 707 -23.18 -19.17 -14.44
C CYS A 707 -21.98 -20.07 -14.10
N LYS A 708 -21.08 -20.26 -15.07
CA LYS A 708 -19.85 -21.05 -14.90
C LYS A 708 -18.95 -20.55 -13.76
N TYR A 709 -19.02 -19.26 -13.42
CA TYR A 709 -18.04 -18.59 -12.57
C TYR A 709 -18.55 -18.28 -11.16
N PHE A 710 -19.86 -18.04 -11.02
CA PHE A 710 -20.48 -17.69 -9.75
C PHE A 710 -21.99 -17.93 -9.77
N ILE A 711 -22.52 -18.09 -8.56
CA ILE A 711 -23.94 -18.04 -8.25
C ILE A 711 -24.23 -16.84 -7.36
N SER A 712 -25.29 -16.11 -7.65
CA SER A 712 -25.73 -14.95 -6.86
C SER A 712 -27.22 -15.04 -6.57
N THR A 713 -27.57 -14.87 -5.29
CA THR A 713 -28.95 -14.95 -4.79
C THR A 713 -29.27 -13.71 -3.97
N HIS A 714 -30.40 -13.08 -4.27
CA HIS A 714 -30.97 -12.01 -3.47
C HIS A 714 -31.85 -12.60 -2.37
N TYR A 715 -31.69 -12.09 -1.16
CA TYR A 715 -32.51 -12.44 0.00
C TYR A 715 -33.15 -11.19 0.57
N HIS A 716 -34.45 -11.26 0.83
CA HIS A 716 -35.19 -10.27 1.61
C HIS A 716 -35.53 -10.89 2.95
N ILE A 717 -34.92 -10.39 4.02
CA ILE A 717 -34.95 -11.00 5.37
C ILE A 717 -35.75 -10.08 6.29
N ILE A 718 -36.75 -10.65 6.96
CA ILE A 718 -37.55 -10.03 8.01
C ILE A 718 -37.61 -11.02 9.18
N GLY A 719 -36.65 -10.93 10.08
CA GLY A 719 -36.47 -11.90 11.17
C GLY A 719 -35.09 -12.53 11.10
N GLU A 720 -35.02 -13.85 10.97
CA GLU A 720 -33.79 -14.62 11.00
C GLU A 720 -33.69 -15.59 9.81
N MET A 721 -32.51 -15.66 9.20
CA MET A 721 -32.16 -16.60 8.14
C MET A 721 -30.90 -17.37 8.51
N GLU A 722 -30.95 -18.69 8.29
CA GLU A 722 -29.77 -19.54 8.36
C GLU A 722 -29.11 -19.67 6.98
N LEU A 723 -27.78 -19.54 6.95
CA LEU A 723 -26.98 -19.65 5.75
C LEU A 723 -25.86 -20.66 5.99
N ALA A 724 -26.03 -21.87 5.44
CA ALA A 724 -25.01 -22.92 5.54
C ALA A 724 -23.83 -22.61 4.61
N ALA A 725 -22.62 -22.57 5.15
CA ALA A 725 -21.40 -22.63 4.35
C ALA A 725 -21.05 -24.08 3.98
N THR A 726 -20.20 -24.22 2.98
CA THR A 726 -19.72 -25.51 2.52
C THR A 726 -18.21 -25.46 2.31
N GLU A 727 -17.61 -26.63 2.11
CA GLU A 727 -16.21 -26.78 1.72
C GLU A 727 -15.97 -26.42 0.23
N GLU A 728 -17.03 -26.14 -0.53
CA GLU A 728 -16.94 -25.89 -1.96
C GLU A 728 -16.42 -24.49 -2.31
N SER A 729 -16.87 -23.48 -1.56
CA SER A 729 -16.60 -22.08 -1.84
C SER A 729 -16.71 -21.22 -0.58
N PHE A 730 -16.05 -20.06 -0.61
CA PHE A 730 -16.33 -18.95 0.31
C PHE A 730 -17.73 -18.36 0.06
N ILE A 731 -18.17 -17.47 0.96
CA ILE A 731 -19.40 -16.69 0.79
C ILE A 731 -19.07 -15.21 0.83
N SER A 732 -19.55 -14.46 -0.16
CA SER A 732 -19.64 -13.00 -0.07
C SER A 732 -21.07 -12.57 0.19
N ILE A 733 -21.25 -11.59 1.07
CA ILE A 733 -22.54 -10.99 1.38
C ILE A 733 -22.42 -9.48 1.16
N VAL A 734 -23.33 -8.90 0.39
CA VAL A 734 -23.45 -7.46 0.21
C VAL A 734 -24.83 -7.02 0.66
N CYS A 735 -24.90 -6.15 1.66
CA CYS A 735 -26.17 -5.58 2.12
C CYS A 735 -26.56 -4.41 1.23
N ILE A 736 -27.68 -4.54 0.51
CA ILE A 736 -28.15 -3.52 -0.44
C ILE A 736 -29.24 -2.63 0.16
N LYS A 737 -29.87 -3.04 1.27
CA LYS A 737 -30.89 -2.26 1.99
C LYS A 737 -31.05 -2.75 3.44
N GLY A 738 -31.45 -1.84 4.33
CA GLY A 738 -31.75 -2.18 5.72
C GLY A 738 -30.51 -2.40 6.59
N ASN A 739 -30.66 -3.14 7.69
CA ASN A 739 -29.59 -3.45 8.62
C ASN A 739 -29.82 -4.81 9.30
N GLY A 740 -28.74 -5.40 9.80
CA GLY A 740 -28.80 -6.70 10.45
C GLY A 740 -27.54 -7.06 11.21
N ARG A 741 -27.54 -8.29 11.71
CA ARG A 741 -26.45 -8.92 12.46
C ARG A 741 -26.09 -10.24 11.83
N LEU A 742 -24.79 -10.49 11.68
CA LEU A 742 -24.21 -11.75 11.24
C LEU A 742 -23.56 -12.45 12.43
N GLY A 743 -23.93 -13.69 12.69
CA GLY A 743 -23.37 -14.53 13.76
C GLY A 743 -23.21 -15.99 13.33
N LEU A 744 -22.66 -16.81 14.23
CA LEU A 744 -22.71 -18.28 14.09
C LEU A 744 -23.96 -18.81 14.82
N LYS A 745 -24.58 -19.86 14.26
CA LYS A 745 -25.71 -20.53 14.92
C LYS A 745 -25.30 -21.21 16.23
N ASP A 746 -24.21 -21.97 16.20
CA ASP A 746 -23.75 -22.83 17.29
C ASP A 746 -22.28 -22.51 17.69
N GLY A 747 -21.97 -21.26 18.05
CA GLY A 747 -20.59 -20.88 18.43
C GLY A 747 -20.44 -19.59 19.23
N GLU A 748 -19.26 -19.39 19.83
CA GLU A 748 -18.93 -18.24 20.70
C GLU A 748 -18.38 -17.00 19.96
N ALA A 749 -18.47 -16.95 18.63
CA ALA A 749 -17.98 -15.80 17.87
C ALA A 749 -18.87 -14.56 18.09
N GLU A 750 -18.25 -13.39 18.24
CA GLU A 750 -18.97 -12.12 18.42
C GLU A 750 -19.83 -11.79 17.19
N GLU A 751 -21.09 -11.40 17.41
CA GLU A 751 -21.98 -10.97 16.31
C GLU A 751 -21.49 -9.68 15.67
N MET A 752 -21.51 -9.62 14.34
CA MET A 752 -21.14 -8.44 13.57
C MET A 752 -22.38 -7.70 13.07
N ASN A 753 -22.54 -6.44 13.49
CA ASN A 753 -23.55 -5.54 12.93
C ASN A 753 -23.16 -5.12 11.51
N PHE A 754 -24.15 -5.04 10.61
CA PHE A 754 -23.99 -4.49 9.27
C PHE A 754 -25.21 -3.66 8.83
N GLN A 755 -25.00 -2.78 7.86
CA GLN A 755 -26.05 -1.95 7.26
C GLN A 755 -25.94 -1.88 5.73
N ALA A 756 -26.95 -1.29 5.09
CA ALA A 756 -26.98 -1.04 3.65
C ALA A 756 -25.69 -0.36 3.18
N GLY A 757 -25.12 -0.90 2.11
CA GLY A 757 -23.85 -0.46 1.58
C GLY A 757 -22.63 -1.16 2.19
N GLU A 758 -22.76 -2.09 3.13
CA GLU A 758 -21.61 -2.84 3.67
C GLU A 758 -21.50 -4.25 3.07
N SER A 759 -20.27 -4.74 2.99
CA SER A 759 -19.94 -6.07 2.47
C SER A 759 -19.16 -6.90 3.48
N MET A 760 -19.35 -8.21 3.40
CA MET A 760 -18.74 -9.20 4.28
C MET A 760 -18.19 -10.36 3.47
N PHE A 761 -17.10 -10.92 3.97
CA PHE A 761 -16.45 -12.12 3.43
C PHE A 761 -16.39 -13.20 4.49
N LEU A 762 -16.84 -14.39 4.14
CA LEU A 762 -16.88 -15.59 4.98
C LEU A 762 -16.02 -16.66 4.30
N PRO A 763 -14.92 -17.11 4.93
CA PRO A 763 -14.14 -18.25 4.44
C PRO A 763 -14.99 -19.52 4.31
N LYS A 764 -14.52 -20.48 3.50
CA LYS A 764 -15.12 -21.81 3.41
C LYS A 764 -15.16 -22.47 4.79
N SER A 765 -16.26 -23.12 5.11
CA SER A 765 -16.45 -23.81 6.40
C SER A 765 -17.66 -24.73 6.35
N GLU A 766 -17.79 -25.62 7.31
CA GLU A 766 -19.01 -26.42 7.54
C GLU A 766 -19.97 -25.74 8.55
N LYS A 767 -19.75 -24.45 8.82
CA LYS A 767 -20.53 -23.68 9.81
C LYS A 767 -21.86 -23.22 9.23
N ILE A 768 -22.84 -23.05 10.11
CA ILE A 768 -24.12 -22.39 9.80
C ILE A 768 -24.06 -20.97 10.35
N TYR A 769 -24.23 -20.01 9.45
CA TYR A 769 -24.29 -18.59 9.77
C TYR A 769 -25.73 -18.15 9.99
N ARG A 770 -25.91 -17.18 10.87
CA ARG A 770 -27.20 -16.60 11.22
C ARG A 770 -27.21 -15.13 10.80
N ILE A 771 -28.18 -14.76 9.97
CA ILE A 771 -28.41 -13.38 9.55
C ILE A 771 -29.74 -12.93 10.12
N ALA A 772 -29.72 -11.98 11.05
CA ALA A 772 -30.91 -11.50 11.74
C ALA A 772 -31.11 -9.99 11.53
N GLY A 773 -32.31 -9.57 11.17
CA GLY A 773 -32.65 -8.16 10.96
C GLY A 773 -33.79 -7.94 9.97
N GLU A 774 -33.88 -6.69 9.49
CA GLU A 774 -34.75 -6.28 8.39
C GLU A 774 -33.83 -5.72 7.29
N CYS A 775 -33.47 -6.58 6.34
CA CYS A 775 -32.47 -6.25 5.33
C CYS A 775 -32.67 -7.01 4.02
N GLU A 776 -32.15 -6.42 2.95
CA GLU A 776 -31.99 -7.09 1.66
C GLU A 776 -30.50 -7.29 1.39
N VAL A 777 -30.09 -8.53 1.10
CA VAL A 777 -28.69 -8.90 0.86
C VAL A 777 -28.54 -9.68 -0.44
N ILE A 778 -27.41 -9.49 -1.13
CA ILE A 778 -26.98 -10.34 -2.23
C ILE A 778 -25.87 -11.25 -1.72
N VAL A 779 -26.07 -12.55 -1.84
CA VAL A 779 -25.11 -13.58 -1.45
C VAL A 779 -24.51 -14.19 -2.71
N THR A 780 -23.17 -14.23 -2.76
CA THR A 780 -22.43 -14.74 -3.92
C THR A 780 -21.46 -15.85 -3.51
N ARG A 781 -21.39 -16.90 -4.33
CA ARG A 781 -20.47 -18.05 -4.18
C ARG A 781 -19.90 -18.45 -5.55
N VAL A 782 -18.84 -19.26 -5.55
CA VAL A 782 -18.22 -19.89 -6.74
C VAL A 782 -18.80 -21.27 -7.01
#